data_AF-A0A8X8ZSD3-F1
#
_entry.id   AF-A0A8X8ZSD3-F1
#
_cell.length_a   1.000
_cell.length_b   1.000
_cell.length_c   1.000
_cell.angle_alpha   90.00
_cell.angle_beta   90.00
_cell.angle_gamma   90.00
#
_symmetry.space_group_name_H-M   'P 1'
#
loop_
_entity.id
_entity.type
_entity.pdbx_description
1 polymer ?
#
loop_
_entity_poly.entity_id
_entity_poly.type
_entity_poly.pdbx_seq_one_letter_code
_entity_poly.pdbx_strand_id
1 'polypeptide(L)'
;MEEIQSQSDHYRSSSSEASSPASRVPSSNFFYLRKPGAFRQPISFEDSPDWEDTDIEVKVDDGGADSINAATTPVSPSLSKINSGSLPSPPLPEGANVARKTAGASIAWKDLTVTIKGKRKYSDKVITSSNGYAFPGTMTVIMGPAKSGKSTLLRALAGRLPDSARTYGEIFINGVKSRLPYGAYGFVERESALIGSLTVREYLYYSALLQLPGLLYKKRSAVEDAIHAMSLGDYANKLIGGHCYMKGLRSGERRRVTIARELVMRPHILFIDEPLYHLDSVSALLMMVTLKKLASTGCTLIFTIYQSSTEVFGLFDRICLLSNGNTLFFGETLACLQHFSNAGFPCPIMQSPSDHFLRAINTDFDRIIAMCKNWQDDHGELSSVNMDTAVAIRTLEATYKSSADAAAVETMILKLTDKEGPLLRSKGRASCATKIAILTWRSLLIMSREWKYYWLRLVIYMFLALCIGTVFSGLGHSLSSVGTRVGAVFLFISFTSLLSIAGVPAQLKDIKIFICEEANQHSGTSVFLVGQLLSSIPFLFLLSISSSLVFYFLVGLRDDFSLLMYFVLNFFMCLLVNDGLVLLVASICRNTLWSIIILVNIHMVMMLAAGLFRIRSALPRAVWMYPTSYVAFHTYSIQGLLENEYSGTSFAVGQVRSLSGYQALQNVYDVSVDSDSKWKNLVILFLMAVGYRLVVFVLLQFRVRKALFSRCVTRCSKSTNNPR
;
A
#
# COMPACT_ATOMS: atom_id res chain seq x y z
N MET A 1 -42.77 -53.01 -27.27
CA MET A 1 -41.62 -52.21 -27.73
C MET A 1 -40.67 -52.10 -26.54
N GLU A 2 -39.85 -53.10 -26.20
CA GLU A 2 -39.17 -54.14 -27.02
C GLU A 2 -38.26 -53.50 -28.09
N GLU A 3 -37.00 -53.89 -28.30
CA GLU A 3 -36.08 -54.88 -27.68
C GLU A 3 -34.62 -54.37 -27.93
N ILE A 4 -33.62 -54.52 -27.05
CA ILE A 4 -32.74 -55.68 -26.74
C ILE A 4 -31.75 -56.08 -27.87
N GLN A 5 -30.45 -56.15 -27.51
CA GLN A 5 -29.30 -56.81 -28.19
C GLN A 5 -28.82 -56.31 -29.58
N SER A 6 -27.70 -56.79 -30.15
CA SER A 6 -26.27 -56.81 -29.71
C SER A 6 -25.35 -57.41 -30.79
N GLN A 7 -24.01 -57.28 -30.67
CA GLN A 7 -22.96 -58.09 -31.35
C GLN A 7 -22.78 -57.85 -32.88
N SER A 8 -21.58 -57.51 -33.40
CA SER A 8 -20.41 -58.35 -33.81
C SER A 8 -20.57 -58.99 -35.23
N ASP A 9 -19.56 -59.23 -36.07
CA ASP A 9 -18.09 -59.06 -35.97
C ASP A 9 -17.38 -59.08 -37.37
N HIS A 10 -16.06 -58.85 -37.38
CA HIS A 10 -15.02 -59.33 -38.33
C HIS A 10 -15.04 -59.00 -39.86
N TYR A 11 -13.92 -58.45 -40.37
CA TYR A 11 -12.87 -59.12 -41.20
C TYR A 11 -11.73 -58.07 -41.49
N ARG A 12 -10.43 -58.27 -41.19
CA ARG A 12 -9.36 -59.10 -41.83
C ARG A 12 -8.99 -58.68 -43.28
N SER A 13 -7.71 -58.68 -43.75
CA SER A 13 -6.36 -58.74 -43.11
C SER A 13 -5.21 -58.84 -44.16
N SER A 14 -4.03 -58.23 -43.90
CA SER A 14 -2.66 -58.70 -44.23
C SER A 14 -1.62 -57.61 -43.81
N SER A 15 -0.57 -57.80 -42.99
CA SER A 15 0.55 -58.78 -42.93
C SER A 15 1.68 -58.46 -43.93
N SER A 16 2.98 -58.65 -43.67
CA SER A 16 3.80 -59.13 -42.51
C SER A 16 5.29 -58.87 -42.85
N GLU A 17 6.34 -58.89 -42.01
CA GLU A 17 6.68 -58.88 -40.55
C GLU A 17 8.17 -58.41 -40.49
N ALA A 18 9.09 -58.51 -39.50
CA ALA A 18 9.27 -59.15 -38.17
C ALA A 18 10.40 -58.35 -37.41
N SER A 19 11.11 -58.72 -36.33
CA SER A 19 11.09 -59.81 -35.32
C SER A 19 11.98 -59.45 -34.09
N SER A 20 11.58 -59.89 -32.88
CA SER A 20 12.45 -60.37 -31.77
C SER A 20 13.37 -59.40 -30.96
N PRO A 21 13.79 -59.74 -29.71
CA PRO A 21 13.74 -58.74 -28.60
C PRO A 21 14.95 -58.64 -27.64
N ALA A 22 14.95 -57.61 -26.76
CA ALA A 22 15.69 -57.58 -25.48
C ALA A 22 15.07 -56.61 -24.45
N SER A 23 15.36 -56.82 -23.16
CA SER A 23 14.76 -56.13 -22.00
C SER A 23 15.45 -54.80 -21.61
N ARG A 24 14.70 -53.89 -20.96
CA ARG A 24 15.24 -52.83 -20.08
C ARG A 24 14.35 -52.58 -18.87
N VAL A 25 14.99 -52.30 -17.73
CA VAL A 25 14.40 -51.92 -16.44
C VAL A 25 14.77 -50.46 -16.14
N PRO A 26 13.87 -49.61 -15.60
CA PRO A 26 14.22 -48.28 -15.10
C PRO A 26 14.73 -48.35 -13.65
N SER A 27 15.83 -47.66 -13.35
CA SER A 27 16.53 -47.74 -12.06
C SER A 27 16.14 -46.66 -11.05
N SER A 28 15.79 -47.11 -9.84
CA SER A 28 15.99 -46.47 -8.52
C SER A 28 16.01 -44.92 -8.41
N ASN A 29 14.98 -44.35 -7.80
CA ASN A 29 15.13 -43.14 -6.99
C ASN A 29 15.88 -43.47 -5.68
N PHE A 30 16.89 -42.67 -5.31
CA PHE A 30 17.56 -42.79 -4.00
C PHE A 30 17.13 -41.68 -3.04
N PHE A 31 16.47 -42.08 -1.94
CA PHE A 31 16.31 -41.28 -0.73
C PHE A 31 17.03 -41.99 0.43
N TYR A 32 17.90 -41.28 1.15
CA TYR A 32 18.64 -41.83 2.28
C TYR A 32 17.75 -41.96 3.53
N LEU A 33 17.29 -43.18 3.82
CA LEU A 33 16.63 -43.55 5.07
C LEU A 33 17.59 -44.39 5.94
N ARG A 34 17.95 -43.86 7.12
CA ARG A 34 18.91 -44.49 8.04
C ARG A 34 18.17 -45.43 9.01
N LYS A 35 18.55 -46.72 9.05
CA LYS A 35 18.01 -47.68 10.01
C LYS A 35 18.40 -47.32 11.46
N PRO A 36 17.52 -47.56 12.46
CA PRO A 36 17.87 -47.43 13.87
C PRO A 36 18.68 -48.64 14.36
N GLY A 37 19.46 -48.46 15.44
CA GLY A 37 20.14 -49.56 16.15
C GLY A 37 21.66 -49.66 15.94
N ALA A 38 22.41 -48.68 16.45
CA ALA A 38 23.86 -48.81 16.68
C ALA A 38 24.27 -47.92 17.87
N PHE A 39 25.07 -48.45 18.79
CA PHE A 39 25.64 -47.68 19.92
C PHE A 39 26.72 -46.71 19.43
N ARG A 40 26.82 -45.53 20.05
CA ARG A 40 27.87 -44.55 19.75
C ARG A 40 29.16 -44.85 20.52
N GLN A 41 30.27 -44.95 19.80
CA GLN A 41 31.54 -44.39 20.27
C GLN A 41 31.72 -43.00 19.63
N PRO A 42 32.43 -42.05 20.27
CA PRO A 42 32.82 -40.79 19.64
C PRO A 42 33.99 -41.02 18.68
N ILE A 43 33.89 -40.49 17.46
CA ILE A 43 34.96 -40.51 16.44
C ILE A 43 35.54 -39.08 16.33
N SER A 44 36.83 -38.96 16.00
CA SER A 44 37.56 -37.69 15.96
C SER A 44 37.25 -36.84 14.72
N PHE A 45 37.94 -35.71 14.58
CA PHE A 45 37.57 -34.59 13.70
C PHE A 45 38.41 -34.56 12.40
N GLU A 46 38.81 -35.72 11.89
CA GLU A 46 39.84 -35.83 10.84
C GLU A 46 39.41 -36.54 9.54
N ASP A 47 38.21 -37.13 9.49
CA ASP A 47 37.65 -37.68 8.25
C ASP A 47 36.52 -36.78 7.69
N SER A 48 36.84 -35.98 6.68
CA SER A 48 35.87 -35.27 5.84
C SER A 48 36.31 -35.38 4.38
N PRO A 49 35.48 -35.87 3.45
CA PRO A 49 35.89 -36.06 2.06
C PRO A 49 36.03 -34.74 1.31
N ASP A 50 37.07 -34.66 0.49
CA ASP A 50 37.26 -33.58 -0.49
C ASP A 50 36.14 -33.58 -1.54
N TRP A 51 35.84 -32.39 -2.07
CA TRP A 51 34.96 -32.22 -3.22
C TRP A 51 35.79 -31.77 -4.42
N GLU A 52 35.67 -32.51 -5.53
CA GLU A 52 36.31 -32.16 -6.80
C GLU A 52 35.64 -30.90 -7.38
N ASP A 53 36.41 -29.82 -7.52
CA ASP A 53 35.97 -28.63 -8.25
C ASP A 53 35.72 -28.97 -9.73
N THR A 54 34.64 -28.44 -10.30
CA THR A 54 34.29 -28.62 -11.71
C THR A 54 34.41 -27.29 -12.45
N ASP A 55 35.40 -27.21 -13.35
CA ASP A 55 35.72 -26.01 -14.11
C ASP A 55 34.53 -25.51 -14.95
N ILE A 56 34.30 -24.18 -14.92
CA ILE A 56 33.43 -23.48 -15.85
C ILE A 56 34.22 -22.30 -16.42
N GLU A 57 34.62 -22.41 -17.68
CA GLU A 57 35.35 -21.37 -18.40
C GLU A 57 34.57 -20.05 -18.45
N VAL A 58 35.22 -18.94 -18.09
CA VAL A 58 34.75 -17.58 -18.41
C VAL A 58 35.82 -16.89 -19.25
N LYS A 59 35.48 -16.69 -20.52
CA LYS A 59 36.35 -16.07 -21.51
C LYS A 59 36.53 -14.57 -21.23
N VAL A 60 37.77 -14.12 -21.15
CA VAL A 60 38.16 -12.70 -20.96
C VAL A 60 39.01 -12.28 -22.15
N ASP A 61 38.68 -11.16 -22.79
CA ASP A 61 39.52 -10.56 -23.83
C ASP A 61 40.71 -9.81 -23.20
N ASP A 62 41.85 -9.87 -23.88
CA ASP A 62 43.17 -9.53 -23.35
C ASP A 62 43.58 -8.06 -23.65
N GLY A 63 44.56 -7.53 -22.91
CA GLY A 63 45.27 -6.30 -23.30
C GLY A 63 45.70 -5.33 -22.18
N GLY A 64 46.89 -5.54 -21.61
CA GLY A 64 47.67 -4.47 -20.94
C GLY A 64 48.34 -4.89 -19.62
N ALA A 65 49.68 -4.92 -19.61
CA ALA A 65 50.49 -5.31 -18.43
C ALA A 65 51.17 -4.10 -17.74
N ASP A 66 51.47 -4.21 -16.45
CA ASP A 66 52.86 -4.36 -15.95
C ASP A 66 53.01 -4.23 -14.41
N SER A 67 54.00 -4.96 -13.84
CA SER A 67 54.54 -4.88 -12.46
C SER A 67 53.54 -5.03 -11.28
N ILE A 68 53.51 -6.10 -10.49
CA ILE A 68 54.54 -6.72 -9.61
C ILE A 68 54.99 -5.82 -8.44
N ASN A 69 54.52 -6.16 -7.23
CA ASN A 69 55.37 -6.47 -6.07
C ASN A 69 54.56 -7.12 -4.93
N ALA A 70 55.17 -8.02 -4.16
CA ALA A 70 54.53 -8.79 -3.09
C ALA A 70 55.10 -8.44 -1.70
N ALA A 71 54.32 -8.64 -0.64
CA ALA A 71 54.77 -8.48 0.75
C ALA A 71 54.15 -9.54 1.66
N THR A 72 54.98 -10.32 2.34
CA THR A 72 54.58 -11.45 3.20
C THR A 72 54.53 -11.04 4.67
N THR A 73 53.49 -11.45 5.41
CA THR A 73 53.29 -11.14 6.82
C THR A 73 53.79 -12.25 7.78
N PRO A 74 54.62 -11.94 8.79
CA PRO A 74 54.87 -12.83 9.93
C PRO A 74 53.95 -12.54 11.14
N VAL A 75 53.80 -13.54 12.02
CA VAL A 75 52.90 -13.54 13.20
C VAL A 75 53.56 -12.86 14.43
N SER A 76 52.74 -12.30 15.34
CA SER A 76 53.20 -11.72 16.62
C SER A 76 52.67 -12.50 17.85
N PRO A 77 53.49 -12.71 18.91
CA PRO A 77 53.12 -13.49 20.10
C PRO A 77 52.57 -12.61 21.25
N SER A 78 52.59 -13.11 22.49
CA SER A 78 51.63 -12.77 23.56
C SER A 78 52.20 -12.12 24.84
N LEU A 79 51.28 -11.51 25.60
CA LEU A 79 51.26 -11.28 27.06
C LEU A 79 52.24 -10.29 27.72
N SER A 80 51.70 -9.28 28.45
CA SER A 80 51.89 -9.09 29.92
C SER A 80 51.30 -7.74 30.42
N LYS A 81 51.43 -7.43 31.72
CA LYS A 81 50.77 -6.33 32.46
C LYS A 81 51.70 -5.14 32.69
N ILE A 82 51.16 -3.92 32.89
CA ILE A 82 51.44 -2.99 34.02
C ILE A 82 50.54 -1.72 33.94
N ASN A 83 50.50 -0.91 35.01
CA ASN A 83 49.45 0.07 35.33
C ASN A 83 49.71 1.52 34.87
N SER A 84 48.60 2.28 34.82
CA SER A 84 48.44 3.69 35.23
C SER A 84 49.36 4.78 34.63
N GLY A 85 48.78 5.60 33.75
CA GLY A 85 49.23 6.96 33.45
C GLY A 85 48.07 7.77 32.87
N SER A 86 47.71 8.91 33.48
CA SER A 86 46.60 9.74 33.01
C SER A 86 47.11 10.79 32.01
N LEU A 87 46.61 10.76 30.77
CA LEU A 87 46.77 11.83 29.80
C LEU A 87 45.40 12.43 29.45
N PRO A 88 45.32 13.73 29.12
CA PRO A 88 44.07 14.40 28.79
C PRO A 88 43.50 13.90 27.45
N SER A 89 42.18 13.79 27.37
CA SER A 89 41.49 13.49 26.11
C SER A 89 41.64 14.65 25.11
N PRO A 90 41.88 14.38 23.81
CA PRO A 90 41.96 15.42 22.80
C PRO A 90 40.62 16.16 22.65
N PRO A 91 40.62 17.46 22.28
CA PRO A 91 39.40 18.22 22.12
C PRO A 91 38.54 17.65 20.98
N LEU A 92 37.25 17.40 21.28
CA LEU A 92 36.27 17.00 20.29
C LEU A 92 36.01 18.16 19.30
N PRO A 93 35.81 17.88 17.99
CA PRO A 93 35.54 18.92 17.01
C PRO A 93 34.19 19.61 17.29
N GLU A 94 34.21 20.95 17.36
CA GLU A 94 33.01 21.77 17.48
C GLU A 94 32.14 21.60 16.21
N GLY A 95 30.89 21.17 16.40
CA GLY A 95 29.98 20.83 15.29
C GLY A 95 29.04 19.66 15.56
N ALA A 96 29.25 18.92 16.66
CA ALA A 96 28.32 17.88 17.11
C ALA A 96 26.96 18.49 17.53
N ASN A 97 26.01 18.56 16.58
CA ASN A 97 24.62 18.96 16.82
C ASN A 97 23.99 18.09 17.93
N VAL A 98 23.94 18.62 19.15
CA VAL A 98 23.35 17.93 20.31
C VAL A 98 21.88 17.64 20.02
N ALA A 99 21.55 16.35 19.91
CA ALA A 99 20.20 15.91 19.59
C ALA A 99 19.20 16.47 20.61
N ARG A 100 18.33 17.39 20.15
CA ARG A 100 17.37 18.09 21.01
C ARG A 100 16.49 17.06 21.73
N LYS A 101 16.57 17.03 23.06
CA LYS A 101 15.77 16.14 23.90
C LYS A 101 14.28 16.35 23.59
N THR A 102 13.59 15.27 23.24
CA THR A 102 12.15 15.25 23.05
C THR A 102 11.52 15.00 24.41
N ALA A 103 10.61 15.86 24.86
CA ALA A 103 9.80 15.55 26.03
C ALA A 103 8.98 14.28 25.73
N GLY A 104 9.26 13.17 26.40
CA GLY A 104 8.48 11.93 26.25
C GLY A 104 7.10 12.03 26.90
N ALA A 105 6.30 10.99 26.73
CA ALA A 105 5.04 10.84 27.46
C ALA A 105 4.86 9.39 27.90
N SER A 106 4.52 9.16 29.17
CA SER A 106 4.17 7.82 29.63
C SER A 106 2.79 7.43 29.10
N ILE A 107 2.61 6.15 28.82
CA ILE A 107 1.32 5.55 28.51
C ILE A 107 1.14 4.30 29.38
N ALA A 108 -0.02 4.16 29.99
CA ALA A 108 -0.41 2.99 30.77
C ALA A 108 -1.80 2.51 30.31
N TRP A 109 -2.05 1.22 30.40
CA TRP A 109 -3.34 0.63 30.07
C TRP A 109 -3.74 -0.43 31.10
N LYS A 110 -5.03 -0.45 31.44
CA LYS A 110 -5.61 -1.32 32.46
C LYS A 110 -6.85 -2.03 31.92
N ASP A 111 -6.95 -3.33 32.18
CA ASP A 111 -8.05 -4.23 31.80
C ASP A 111 -8.43 -4.16 30.31
N LEU A 112 -7.43 -3.86 29.46
CA LEU A 112 -7.63 -3.51 28.07
C LEU A 112 -8.09 -4.74 27.29
N THR A 113 -9.38 -4.75 26.95
CA THR A 113 -10.07 -5.85 26.30
C THR A 113 -10.62 -5.39 24.96
N VAL A 114 -10.37 -6.14 23.89
CA VAL A 114 -10.83 -5.80 22.54
C VAL A 114 -11.64 -6.94 21.94
N THR A 115 -12.93 -6.68 21.67
CA THR A 115 -13.79 -7.60 20.92
C THR A 115 -13.97 -7.10 19.50
N ILE A 116 -13.95 -7.97 18.50
CA ILE A 116 -14.29 -7.62 17.11
C ILE A 116 -15.59 -8.31 16.72
N LYS A 117 -16.54 -7.57 16.15
CA LYS A 117 -17.74 -8.16 15.53
C LYS A 117 -17.33 -8.87 14.24
N GLY A 118 -17.35 -10.19 14.25
CA GLY A 118 -17.17 -11.01 13.04
C GLY A 118 -18.39 -10.96 12.10
N LYS A 119 -18.33 -11.73 11.01
CA LYS A 119 -19.52 -12.00 10.16
C LYS A 119 -20.51 -12.98 10.79
N ARG A 120 -20.07 -13.76 11.79
CA ARG A 120 -20.91 -14.67 12.58
C ARG A 120 -21.59 -13.88 13.72
N LYS A 121 -22.64 -14.46 14.31
CA LYS A 121 -23.49 -13.78 15.33
C LYS A 121 -22.74 -13.42 16.64
N TYR A 122 -21.60 -14.05 16.90
CA TYR A 122 -20.74 -13.81 18.06
C TYR A 122 -19.62 -12.78 17.75
N SER A 123 -19.21 -12.03 18.77
CA SER A 123 -18.04 -11.15 18.69
C SER A 123 -16.84 -11.83 19.34
N ASP A 124 -15.80 -12.10 18.57
CA ASP A 124 -14.58 -12.75 19.05
C ASP A 124 -13.81 -11.78 19.96
N LYS A 125 -13.41 -12.25 21.16
CA LYS A 125 -12.42 -11.57 22.00
C LYS A 125 -11.06 -11.77 21.34
N VAL A 126 -10.38 -10.67 20.99
CA VAL A 126 -9.06 -10.65 20.33
C VAL A 126 -7.95 -10.22 21.30
N ILE A 127 -8.33 -9.53 22.39
CA ILE A 127 -7.47 -9.18 23.53
C ILE A 127 -8.32 -9.26 24.80
N THR A 128 -7.74 -9.75 25.90
CA THR A 128 -8.43 -10.14 27.13
C THR A 128 -7.68 -9.62 28.36
N SER A 129 -8.23 -8.59 29.03
CA SER A 129 -7.64 -7.87 30.19
C SER A 129 -6.12 -7.70 30.14
N SER A 130 -5.61 -7.06 29.08
CA SER A 130 -4.20 -6.68 29.03
C SER A 130 -3.94 -5.52 29.99
N ASN A 131 -2.93 -5.68 30.85
CA ASN A 131 -2.35 -4.63 31.70
C ASN A 131 -0.92 -4.31 31.21
N GLY A 132 -0.48 -3.06 31.33
CA GLY A 132 0.91 -2.68 31.04
C GLY A 132 1.16 -1.18 30.95
N TYR A 133 2.41 -0.80 30.67
CA TYR A 133 2.85 0.59 30.51
C TYR A 133 4.08 0.74 29.60
N ALA A 134 4.42 1.97 29.23
CA ALA A 134 5.68 2.34 28.60
C ALA A 134 6.15 3.73 29.07
N PHE A 135 7.46 3.92 29.20
CA PHE A 135 8.05 5.16 29.73
C PHE A 135 8.68 6.05 28.65
N PRO A 136 8.82 7.37 28.91
CA PRO A 136 9.76 8.24 28.23
C PRO A 136 11.13 7.57 28.05
N GLY A 137 11.62 7.54 26.82
CA GLY A 137 12.94 7.03 26.46
C GLY A 137 13.16 5.51 26.49
N THR A 138 12.10 4.70 26.66
CA THR A 138 12.19 3.23 26.63
C THR A 138 11.62 2.61 25.35
N MET A 139 12.13 1.43 24.99
CA MET A 139 11.63 0.55 23.94
C MET A 139 10.80 -0.60 24.53
N THR A 140 9.50 -0.59 24.26
CA THR A 140 8.57 -1.66 24.65
C THR A 140 8.18 -2.49 23.42
N VAL A 141 8.57 -3.76 23.39
CA VAL A 141 8.22 -4.70 22.31
C VAL A 141 6.96 -5.50 22.67
N ILE A 142 6.08 -5.71 21.69
CA ILE A 142 4.93 -6.60 21.76
C ILE A 142 5.24 -7.84 20.89
N MET A 143 5.43 -8.99 21.51
CA MET A 143 5.86 -10.25 20.88
C MET A 143 4.79 -11.35 21.02
N GLY A 144 4.85 -12.39 20.19
CA GLY A 144 3.88 -13.49 20.16
C GLY A 144 3.64 -14.04 18.75
N PRO A 145 2.90 -15.15 18.60
CA PRO A 145 2.70 -15.82 17.32
C PRO A 145 1.77 -15.07 16.36
N ALA A 146 1.48 -15.67 15.21
CA ALA A 146 0.47 -15.16 14.28
C ALA A 146 -0.90 -15.05 14.98
N LYS A 147 -1.71 -14.06 14.60
CA LYS A 147 -3.08 -13.83 15.10
C LYS A 147 -3.23 -13.54 16.61
N SER A 148 -2.18 -13.59 17.44
CA SER A 148 -2.26 -13.45 18.91
C SER A 148 -2.69 -12.08 19.48
N GLY A 149 -3.10 -11.14 18.63
CA GLY A 149 -3.59 -9.82 19.04
C GLY A 149 -2.55 -8.68 18.99
N LYS A 150 -1.25 -8.95 18.79
CA LYS A 150 -0.15 -7.94 18.78
C LYS A 150 -0.51 -6.60 18.09
N SER A 151 -0.82 -6.67 16.80
CA SER A 151 -1.12 -5.52 15.95
C SER A 151 -2.52 -4.92 16.23
N THR A 152 -3.38 -5.65 16.95
CA THR A 152 -4.64 -5.14 17.51
C THR A 152 -4.37 -4.35 18.78
N LEU A 153 -3.45 -4.79 19.65
CA LEU A 153 -3.06 -4.08 20.88
C LEU A 153 -2.41 -2.74 20.54
N LEU A 154 -1.44 -2.76 19.61
CA LEU A 154 -0.79 -1.55 19.11
C LEU A 154 -1.80 -0.53 18.54
N ARG A 155 -2.81 -1.00 17.80
CA ARG A 155 -3.90 -0.14 17.30
C ARG A 155 -4.88 0.29 18.39
N ALA A 156 -5.07 -0.49 19.46
CA ALA A 156 -5.89 -0.10 20.61
C ALA A 156 -5.24 1.07 21.37
N LEU A 157 -3.95 0.95 21.70
CA LEU A 157 -3.17 1.98 22.38
C LEU A 157 -3.11 3.29 21.57
N ALA A 158 -2.95 3.19 20.25
CA ALA A 158 -2.97 4.34 19.35
C ALA A 158 -4.37 4.92 19.08
N GLY A 159 -5.46 4.33 19.59
CA GLY A 159 -6.84 4.74 19.29
C GLY A 159 -7.27 4.52 17.84
N ARG A 160 -6.62 3.60 17.13
CA ARG A 160 -6.73 3.31 15.68
C ARG A 160 -7.40 1.98 15.32
N LEU A 161 -8.21 1.42 16.23
CA LEU A 161 -9.02 0.23 15.94
C LEU A 161 -10.12 0.53 14.89
N PRO A 162 -10.54 -0.49 14.10
CA PRO A 162 -11.66 -0.34 13.17
C PRO A 162 -13.00 -0.23 13.93
N ASP A 163 -14.01 0.44 13.37
CA ASP A 163 -15.34 0.61 13.97
C ASP A 163 -16.12 -0.71 14.20
N SER A 164 -15.66 -1.85 13.66
CA SER A 164 -16.17 -3.19 13.99
C SER A 164 -15.65 -3.73 15.34
N ALA A 165 -14.59 -3.12 15.89
CA ALA A 165 -14.03 -3.44 17.18
C ALA A 165 -14.62 -2.57 18.31
N ARG A 166 -14.65 -3.11 19.52
CA ARG A 166 -14.97 -2.38 20.75
C ARG A 166 -13.85 -2.59 21.76
N THR A 167 -13.40 -1.47 22.33
CA THR A 167 -12.43 -1.44 23.43
C THR A 167 -13.18 -1.30 24.75
N TYR A 168 -12.77 -2.09 25.73
CA TYR A 168 -13.13 -1.98 27.15
C TYR A 168 -11.81 -1.89 27.95
N GLY A 169 -11.88 -1.48 29.22
CA GLY A 169 -10.70 -1.07 29.98
C GLY A 169 -10.33 0.39 29.73
N GLU A 170 -9.17 0.80 30.23
CA GLU A 170 -8.77 2.20 30.35
C GLU A 170 -7.35 2.43 29.81
N ILE A 171 -7.11 3.62 29.26
CA ILE A 171 -5.81 4.05 28.74
C ILE A 171 -5.52 5.43 29.32
N PHE A 172 -4.34 5.58 29.91
CA PHE A 172 -3.84 6.76 30.59
C PHE A 172 -2.60 7.29 29.86
N ILE A 173 -2.47 8.60 29.74
CA ILE A 173 -1.36 9.29 29.06
C ILE A 173 -0.86 10.35 30.03
N ASN A 174 0.38 10.23 30.51
CA ASN A 174 0.88 11.01 31.66
C ASN A 174 -0.10 10.95 32.85
N GLY A 175 -0.58 9.76 33.21
CA GLY A 175 -1.57 9.54 34.28
C GLY A 175 -3.01 9.91 33.93
N VAL A 176 -3.24 10.89 33.05
CA VAL A 176 -4.59 11.36 32.71
C VAL A 176 -5.28 10.43 31.71
N LYS A 177 -6.52 10.02 32.01
CA LYS A 177 -7.38 9.20 31.13
C LYS A 177 -7.85 9.98 29.90
N SER A 178 -7.04 9.97 28.85
CA SER A 178 -7.22 10.82 27.66
C SER A 178 -7.02 10.05 26.34
N ARG A 179 -7.35 10.69 25.21
CA ARG A 179 -7.04 10.20 23.87
C ARG A 179 -5.84 10.95 23.32
N LEU A 180 -4.92 10.25 22.68
CA LEU A 180 -3.74 10.83 22.04
C LEU A 180 -4.16 11.92 21.02
N PRO A 181 -3.77 13.19 21.23
CA PRO A 181 -4.17 14.28 20.35
C PRO A 181 -3.34 14.31 19.07
N TYR A 182 -3.87 14.93 18.02
CA TYR A 182 -3.18 15.01 16.73
C TYR A 182 -1.81 15.70 16.86
N GLY A 183 -0.77 15.02 16.37
CA GLY A 183 0.62 15.48 16.43
C GLY A 183 1.39 15.13 17.72
N ALA A 184 0.73 14.51 18.71
CA ALA A 184 1.40 14.01 19.90
C ALA A 184 1.97 12.59 19.75
N TYR A 185 1.43 11.83 18.80
CA TYR A 185 1.90 10.48 18.45
C TYR A 185 2.14 10.33 16.95
N GLY A 186 3.02 9.40 16.58
CA GLY A 186 3.18 8.90 15.21
C GLY A 186 2.77 7.44 15.12
N PHE A 187 2.33 6.97 13.94
CA PHE A 187 2.02 5.56 13.73
C PHE A 187 2.48 5.07 12.36
N VAL A 188 3.37 4.08 12.39
CA VAL A 188 3.94 3.43 11.21
C VAL A 188 3.25 2.09 10.99
N GLU A 189 2.54 1.94 9.87
CA GLU A 189 1.91 0.69 9.45
C GLU A 189 2.94 -0.32 8.92
N ARG A 190 2.61 -1.63 8.94
CA ARG A 190 3.47 -2.72 8.43
C ARG A 190 3.86 -2.48 6.97
N GLU A 191 2.86 -2.25 6.13
CA GLU A 191 3.04 -1.82 4.74
C GLU A 191 2.90 -0.30 4.65
N SER A 192 3.61 0.34 3.72
CA SER A 192 3.52 1.79 3.52
C SER A 192 3.72 2.18 2.06
N ALA A 193 2.80 3.01 1.55
CA ALA A 193 2.86 3.53 0.19
C ALA A 193 3.74 4.78 0.15
N LEU A 194 5.01 4.61 -0.26
CA LEU A 194 5.92 5.72 -0.53
C LEU A 194 5.80 6.19 -1.99
N ILE A 195 5.99 7.50 -2.21
CA ILE A 195 5.98 8.10 -3.55
C ILE A 195 7.37 7.90 -4.18
N GLY A 196 7.46 7.08 -5.23
CA GLY A 196 8.74 6.67 -5.82
C GLY A 196 9.48 7.77 -6.61
N SER A 197 8.72 8.72 -7.16
CA SER A 197 9.15 9.82 -8.04
C SER A 197 9.72 11.05 -7.30
N LEU A 198 9.82 10.97 -5.97
CA LEU A 198 10.40 11.99 -5.10
C LEU A 198 11.72 11.50 -4.48
N THR A 199 12.59 12.45 -4.14
CA THR A 199 13.72 12.20 -3.24
C THR A 199 13.26 12.07 -1.79
N VAL A 200 14.10 11.51 -0.91
CA VAL A 200 13.80 11.42 0.53
C VAL A 200 13.51 12.80 1.13
N ARG A 201 14.38 13.79 0.86
CA ARG A 201 14.26 15.16 1.36
C ARG A 201 12.98 15.84 0.86
N GLU A 202 12.64 15.68 -0.42
CA GLU A 202 11.38 16.19 -0.98
C GLU A 202 10.16 15.53 -0.32
N TYR A 203 10.14 14.19 -0.21
CA TYR A 203 9.02 13.45 0.36
C TYR A 203 8.76 13.84 1.82
N LEU A 204 9.82 13.93 2.63
CA LEU A 204 9.73 14.38 4.03
C LEU A 204 9.33 15.86 4.13
N TYR A 205 9.81 16.72 3.22
CA TYR A 205 9.40 18.13 3.16
C TYR A 205 7.93 18.31 2.78
N TYR A 206 7.39 17.53 1.83
CA TYR A 206 5.95 17.52 1.57
C TYR A 206 5.14 17.02 2.78
N SER A 207 5.67 16.04 3.53
CA SER A 207 5.07 15.63 4.80
C SER A 207 5.04 16.78 5.81
N ALA A 208 6.18 17.46 6.02
CA ALA A 208 6.29 18.62 6.91
C ALA A 208 5.36 19.78 6.49
N LEU A 209 5.20 20.01 5.18
CA LEU A 209 4.29 21.01 4.64
C LEU A 209 2.83 20.70 5.01
N LEU A 210 2.38 19.45 4.89
CA LEU A 210 1.00 19.01 5.19
C LEU A 210 0.72 18.85 6.69
N GLN A 211 1.68 18.33 7.46
CA GLN A 211 1.50 17.95 8.87
C GLN A 211 1.62 19.15 9.83
N LEU A 212 2.67 19.97 9.69
CA LEU A 212 3.01 21.06 10.63
C LEU A 212 2.32 22.39 10.24
N PRO A 213 1.84 23.20 11.19
CA PRO A 213 1.57 24.62 10.96
C PRO A 213 2.85 25.48 11.00
N GLY A 214 2.75 26.76 10.62
CA GLY A 214 3.81 27.75 10.79
C GLY A 214 4.84 27.84 9.65
N LEU A 215 5.91 28.61 9.92
CA LEU A 215 6.88 29.12 8.94
C LEU A 215 7.79 28.03 8.33
N LEU A 216 8.13 28.22 7.04
CA LEU A 216 8.82 27.22 6.22
C LEU A 216 10.19 26.79 6.75
N TYR A 217 10.97 27.69 7.38
CA TYR A 217 12.29 27.34 7.92
C TYR A 217 12.21 26.31 9.07
N LYS A 218 11.18 26.42 9.93
CA LYS A 218 10.92 25.43 11.01
C LYS A 218 10.57 24.06 10.44
N LYS A 219 9.91 24.03 9.27
CA LYS A 219 9.58 22.79 8.54
C LYS A 219 10.82 22.16 7.90
N ARG A 220 11.71 22.96 7.30
CA ARG A 220 13.00 22.47 6.78
C ARG A 220 13.85 21.86 7.90
N SER A 221 14.05 22.56 9.02
CA SER A 221 14.77 22.00 10.19
C SER A 221 14.13 20.69 10.70
N ALA A 222 12.79 20.59 10.75
CA ALA A 222 12.13 19.35 11.17
C ALA A 222 12.35 18.16 10.21
N VAL A 223 12.67 18.42 8.94
CA VAL A 223 13.05 17.39 7.96
C VAL A 223 14.50 16.95 8.17
N GLU A 224 15.43 17.90 8.34
CA GLU A 224 16.83 17.58 8.60
C GLU A 224 16.98 16.80 9.92
N ASP A 225 16.31 17.22 11.00
CA ASP A 225 16.22 16.47 12.26
C ASP A 225 15.77 15.02 12.04
N ALA A 226 14.75 14.78 11.21
CA ALA A 226 14.22 13.45 10.92
C ALA A 226 15.14 12.60 10.02
N ILE A 227 15.87 13.24 9.10
CA ILE A 227 16.90 12.59 8.25
C ILE A 227 18.10 12.14 9.11
N HIS A 228 18.57 13.00 10.02
CA HIS A 228 19.65 12.68 10.94
C HIS A 228 19.24 11.65 12.00
N ALA A 229 18.02 11.74 12.56
CA ALA A 229 17.51 10.78 13.55
C ALA A 229 17.40 9.35 13.00
N MET A 230 17.15 9.19 11.70
CA MET A 230 17.00 7.89 11.04
C MET A 230 18.21 7.45 10.20
N SER A 231 19.36 8.14 10.33
CA SER A 231 20.60 7.83 9.57
C SER A 231 20.33 7.72 8.06
N LEU A 232 19.77 8.78 7.48
CA LEU A 232 19.38 8.89 6.07
C LEU A 232 20.14 9.97 5.29
N GLY A 233 21.20 10.55 5.86
CA GLY A 233 21.94 11.69 5.27
C GLY A 233 22.40 11.43 3.82
N ASP A 234 23.11 10.33 3.60
CA ASP A 234 23.68 9.92 2.31
C ASP A 234 22.59 9.65 1.24
N TYR A 235 21.39 9.30 1.72
CA TYR A 235 20.23 8.95 0.90
C TYR A 235 19.27 10.13 0.71
N ALA A 236 19.49 11.27 1.36
CA ALA A 236 18.54 12.38 1.45
C ALA A 236 18.12 12.91 0.06
N ASN A 237 19.06 12.95 -0.88
CA ASN A 237 18.82 13.48 -2.24
C ASN A 237 18.54 12.37 -3.28
N LYS A 238 18.46 11.10 -2.86
CA LYS A 238 18.23 9.95 -3.75
C LYS A 238 16.72 9.69 -3.95
N LEU A 239 16.32 9.34 -5.17
CA LEU A 239 14.94 8.96 -5.51
C LEU A 239 14.52 7.68 -4.79
N ILE A 240 13.33 7.69 -4.17
CA ILE A 240 12.83 6.59 -3.35
C ILE A 240 12.56 5.33 -4.20
N GLY A 241 11.90 5.49 -5.36
CA GLY A 241 11.56 4.41 -6.27
C GLY A 241 12.60 4.14 -7.36
N GLY A 242 13.55 5.06 -7.56
CA GLY A 242 14.49 5.02 -8.68
C GLY A 242 13.87 5.47 -10.02
N HIS A 243 14.59 5.23 -11.10
CA HIS A 243 14.14 5.47 -12.48
C HIS A 243 14.61 4.31 -13.39
N CYS A 244 14.32 4.33 -14.70
CA CYS A 244 14.63 3.25 -15.64
C CYS A 244 16.07 2.69 -15.53
N TYR A 245 17.04 3.58 -15.28
CA TYR A 245 18.47 3.28 -15.21
C TYR A 245 19.08 3.54 -13.83
N MET A 246 18.27 3.86 -12.82
CA MET A 246 18.73 4.30 -11.49
C MET A 246 18.07 3.47 -10.39
N LYS A 247 18.87 2.66 -9.69
CA LYS A 247 18.41 1.82 -8.57
C LYS A 247 17.87 2.70 -7.43
N GLY A 248 16.62 2.48 -7.04
CA GLY A 248 15.97 3.17 -5.91
C GLY A 248 16.54 2.79 -4.54
N LEU A 249 15.78 3.06 -3.48
CA LEU A 249 16.18 2.72 -2.11
C LEU A 249 15.92 1.23 -1.76
N ARG A 250 16.81 0.64 -0.96
CA ARG A 250 16.67 -0.72 -0.38
C ARG A 250 15.48 -0.81 0.58
N SER A 251 15.03 -2.01 0.95
CA SER A 251 13.91 -2.20 1.88
C SER A 251 14.15 -1.52 3.24
N GLY A 252 15.34 -1.70 3.84
CA GLY A 252 15.76 -1.03 5.07
C GLY A 252 15.75 0.49 4.98
N GLU A 253 16.34 1.05 3.92
CA GLU A 253 16.33 2.50 3.64
C GLU A 253 14.90 3.04 3.54
N ARG A 254 14.03 2.37 2.76
CA ARG A 254 12.62 2.74 2.61
C ARG A 254 11.86 2.64 3.93
N ARG A 255 12.11 1.63 4.75
CA ARG A 255 11.50 1.47 6.07
C ARG A 255 11.91 2.60 7.02
N ARG A 256 13.18 3.04 6.98
CA ARG A 256 13.66 4.22 7.71
C ARG A 256 12.98 5.51 7.22
N VAL A 257 12.75 5.67 5.91
CA VAL A 257 11.99 6.82 5.35
C VAL A 257 10.53 6.85 5.83
N THR A 258 9.85 5.69 5.91
CA THR A 258 8.48 5.62 6.47
C THR A 258 8.43 6.05 7.94
N ILE A 259 9.44 5.70 8.73
CA ILE A 259 9.53 6.13 10.13
C ILE A 259 9.86 7.64 10.22
N ALA A 260 10.80 8.14 9.40
CA ALA A 260 11.17 9.55 9.34
C ALA A 260 9.95 10.47 9.03
N ARG A 261 9.03 10.02 8.15
CA ARG A 261 7.76 10.71 7.83
C ARG A 261 6.91 11.03 9.06
N GLU A 262 6.87 10.13 10.04
CA GLU A 262 6.14 10.34 11.30
C GLU A 262 6.95 11.19 12.28
N LEU A 263 8.28 11.06 12.26
CA LEU A 263 9.20 11.83 13.11
C LEU A 263 9.28 13.32 12.77
N VAL A 264 8.90 13.74 11.56
CA VAL A 264 8.77 15.16 11.19
C VAL A 264 7.86 15.93 12.16
N MET A 265 6.83 15.31 12.74
CA MET A 265 5.97 15.92 13.76
C MET A 265 6.61 15.98 15.16
N ARG A 266 7.81 15.41 15.35
CA ARG A 266 8.50 15.15 16.63
C ARG A 266 7.55 14.57 17.70
N PRO A 267 6.94 13.39 17.47
CA PRO A 267 5.94 12.80 18.37
C PRO A 267 6.55 12.41 19.73
N HIS A 268 5.73 12.43 20.78
CA HIS A 268 6.12 12.03 22.14
C HIS A 268 6.13 10.49 22.28
N ILE A 269 5.19 9.83 21.59
CA ILE A 269 5.05 8.36 21.51
C ILE A 269 5.03 7.94 20.04
N LEU A 270 5.82 6.94 19.65
CA LEU A 270 5.84 6.39 18.30
C LEU A 270 5.46 4.91 18.32
N PHE A 271 4.39 4.60 17.58
CA PHE A 271 3.91 3.23 17.39
C PHE A 271 4.40 2.66 16.05
N ILE A 272 4.97 1.46 16.03
CA ILE A 272 5.43 0.80 14.79
C ILE A 272 4.91 -0.63 14.69
N ASP A 273 4.10 -0.93 13.67
CA ASP A 273 3.64 -2.29 13.40
C ASP A 273 4.71 -3.03 12.58
N GLU A 274 5.46 -3.94 13.22
CA GLU A 274 6.56 -4.76 12.68
C GLU A 274 7.66 -3.95 11.96
N PRO A 275 8.57 -3.25 12.69
CA PRO A 275 9.66 -2.48 12.09
C PRO A 275 10.58 -3.31 11.18
N LEU A 276 10.78 -4.60 11.50
CA LEU A 276 11.71 -5.51 10.81
C LEU A 276 11.12 -6.19 9.55
N TYR A 277 9.91 -5.83 9.13
CA TYR A 277 9.22 -6.49 8.02
C TYR A 277 9.98 -6.32 6.68
N HIS A 278 10.35 -7.45 6.05
CA HIS A 278 11.18 -7.53 4.84
C HIS A 278 12.59 -6.88 4.95
N LEU A 279 13.22 -6.98 6.12
CA LEU A 279 14.62 -6.59 6.33
C LEU A 279 15.55 -7.80 6.41
N ASP A 280 16.75 -7.65 5.85
CA ASP A 280 17.92 -8.49 6.15
C ASP A 280 18.41 -8.27 7.59
N SER A 281 19.21 -9.21 8.13
CA SER A 281 19.72 -9.17 9.51
C SER A 281 20.52 -7.90 9.83
N VAL A 282 21.36 -7.44 8.91
CA VAL A 282 22.19 -6.24 9.09
C VAL A 282 21.32 -4.98 9.11
N SER A 283 20.40 -4.83 8.15
CA SER A 283 19.40 -3.74 8.16
C SER A 283 18.49 -3.79 9.39
N ALA A 284 18.16 -4.98 9.90
CA ALA A 284 17.34 -5.16 11.08
C ALA A 284 18.05 -4.70 12.37
N LEU A 285 19.32 -5.08 12.54
CA LEU A 285 20.15 -4.59 13.65
C LEU A 285 20.34 -3.07 13.56
N LEU A 286 20.72 -2.55 12.38
CA LEU A 286 20.87 -1.11 12.15
C LEU A 286 19.58 -0.33 12.44
N MET A 287 18.42 -0.87 12.04
CA MET A 287 17.11 -0.30 12.39
C MET A 287 16.93 -0.22 13.90
N MET A 288 17.22 -1.29 14.63
CA MET A 288 17.00 -1.36 16.08
C MET A 288 17.97 -0.49 16.88
N VAL A 289 19.24 -0.42 16.49
CA VAL A 289 20.21 0.53 17.06
C VAL A 289 19.78 1.98 16.80
N THR A 290 19.26 2.27 15.60
CA THR A 290 18.71 3.60 15.26
C THR A 290 17.47 3.92 16.12
N LEU A 291 16.57 2.97 16.34
CA LEU A 291 15.42 3.13 17.23
C LEU A 291 15.84 3.28 18.71
N LYS A 292 16.89 2.58 19.18
CA LYS A 292 17.42 2.76 20.54
C LYS A 292 18.02 4.15 20.74
N LYS A 293 18.74 4.67 19.74
CA LYS A 293 19.25 6.05 19.71
C LYS A 293 18.14 7.10 19.64
N LEU A 294 17.04 6.81 18.94
CA LEU A 294 15.83 7.65 18.95
C LEU A 294 15.16 7.65 20.33
N ALA A 295 15.02 6.48 20.97
CA ALA A 295 14.45 6.35 22.30
C ALA A 295 15.25 7.18 23.32
N SER A 296 16.59 7.09 23.34
CA SER A 296 17.41 7.84 24.30
C SER A 296 17.33 9.38 24.17
N THR A 297 16.73 9.92 23.10
CA THR A 297 16.35 11.36 23.04
C THR A 297 15.15 11.73 23.93
N GLY A 298 14.45 10.74 24.48
CA GLY A 298 13.25 10.87 25.32
C GLY A 298 11.95 10.34 24.69
N CYS A 299 11.96 9.95 23.41
CA CYS A 299 10.78 9.41 22.72
C CYS A 299 10.37 8.03 23.27
N THR A 300 9.08 7.80 23.49
CA THR A 300 8.55 6.50 23.92
C THR A 300 8.25 5.62 22.71
N LEU A 301 8.92 4.47 22.59
CA LEU A 301 8.76 3.58 21.44
C LEU A 301 7.99 2.32 21.81
N ILE A 302 6.87 2.08 21.12
CA ILE A 302 6.09 0.85 21.25
C ILE A 302 5.97 0.19 19.88
N PHE A 303 6.37 -1.07 19.75
CA PHE A 303 6.37 -1.75 18.46
C PHE A 303 6.06 -3.24 18.56
N THR A 304 5.45 -3.79 17.53
CA THR A 304 5.18 -5.23 17.43
C THR A 304 6.35 -5.95 16.75
N ILE A 305 6.69 -7.16 17.19
CA ILE A 305 7.63 -8.05 16.49
C ILE A 305 7.01 -9.44 16.36
N TYR A 306 7.34 -10.11 15.25
CA TYR A 306 7.14 -11.55 15.13
C TYR A 306 8.31 -12.29 15.79
N GLN A 307 9.48 -12.30 15.16
CA GLN A 307 10.72 -12.97 15.59
C GLN A 307 11.91 -11.98 15.50
N SER A 308 12.98 -12.24 16.24
CA SER A 308 14.20 -11.40 16.32
C SER A 308 15.46 -12.26 16.44
N SER A 309 16.63 -11.70 16.10
CA SER A 309 17.94 -12.27 16.49
C SER A 309 18.23 -11.98 17.97
N THR A 310 19.16 -12.74 18.56
CA THR A 310 19.59 -12.56 19.96
C THR A 310 20.15 -11.15 20.22
N GLU A 311 20.91 -10.59 19.27
CA GLU A 311 21.43 -9.21 19.33
C GLU A 311 20.31 -8.18 19.43
N VAL A 312 19.29 -8.31 18.57
CA VAL A 312 18.12 -7.42 18.56
C VAL A 312 17.29 -7.60 19.82
N PHE A 313 17.15 -8.83 20.33
CA PHE A 313 16.47 -9.13 21.58
C PHE A 313 17.13 -8.41 22.78
N GLY A 314 18.46 -8.35 22.82
CA GLY A 314 19.23 -7.63 23.84
C GLY A 314 19.06 -6.10 23.85
N LEU A 315 18.44 -5.51 22.82
CA LEU A 315 18.18 -4.06 22.76
C LEU A 315 16.85 -3.63 23.41
N PHE A 316 15.95 -4.56 23.73
CA PHE A 316 14.62 -4.25 24.26
C PHE A 316 14.66 -3.96 25.77
N ASP A 317 14.02 -2.87 26.22
CA ASP A 317 13.91 -2.57 27.66
C ASP A 317 12.81 -3.39 28.32
N ARG A 318 11.65 -3.49 27.65
CA ARG A 318 10.45 -4.19 28.16
C ARG A 318 9.76 -5.01 27.09
N ILE A 319 9.22 -6.16 27.48
CA ILE A 319 8.53 -7.11 26.60
C ILE A 319 7.11 -7.37 27.10
N CYS A 320 6.15 -7.35 26.16
CA CYS A 320 4.77 -7.78 26.32
C CYS A 320 4.56 -9.04 25.46
N LEU A 321 4.38 -10.19 26.09
CA LEU A 321 4.19 -11.47 25.40
C LEU A 321 2.69 -11.83 25.33
N LEU A 322 2.17 -12.00 24.11
CA LEU A 322 0.76 -12.28 23.84
C LEU A 322 0.58 -13.62 23.13
N SER A 323 -0.26 -14.51 23.67
CA SER A 323 -0.82 -15.64 22.91
C SER A 323 -2.34 -15.67 23.02
N ASN A 324 -3.02 -15.93 21.89
CA ASN A 324 -4.48 -15.98 21.77
C ASN A 324 -5.28 -14.82 22.44
N GLY A 325 -4.67 -13.63 22.53
CA GLY A 325 -5.25 -12.42 23.13
C GLY A 325 -4.96 -12.22 24.63
N ASN A 326 -4.47 -13.24 25.33
CA ASN A 326 -4.06 -13.17 26.73
C ASN A 326 -2.61 -12.65 26.84
N THR A 327 -2.33 -11.83 27.85
CA THR A 327 -0.97 -11.48 28.27
C THR A 327 -0.37 -12.62 29.08
N LEU A 328 0.70 -13.24 28.56
CA LEU A 328 1.43 -14.31 29.25
C LEU A 328 2.56 -13.75 30.13
N PHE A 329 3.15 -12.63 29.72
CA PHE A 329 4.12 -11.88 30.52
C PHE A 329 4.11 -10.41 30.09
N PHE A 330 4.24 -9.50 31.04
CA PHE A 330 4.65 -8.11 30.76
C PHE A 330 5.61 -7.65 31.85
N GLY A 331 6.80 -7.19 31.43
CA GLY A 331 7.89 -6.84 32.34
C GLY A 331 9.18 -6.47 31.61
N GLU A 332 10.31 -6.58 32.31
CA GLU A 332 11.64 -6.33 31.73
C GLU A 332 12.13 -7.56 30.95
N THR A 333 12.93 -7.33 29.91
CA THR A 333 13.34 -8.37 28.95
C THR A 333 14.11 -9.53 29.61
N LEU A 334 14.91 -9.25 30.64
CA LEU A 334 15.64 -10.27 31.41
C LEU A 334 14.73 -11.04 32.38
N ALA A 335 13.75 -10.38 33.01
CA ALA A 335 12.78 -11.05 33.88
C ALA A 335 11.90 -12.05 33.10
N CYS A 336 11.68 -11.83 31.81
CA CYS A 336 10.97 -12.77 30.94
C CYS A 336 11.67 -14.15 30.86
N LEU A 337 13.01 -14.20 30.87
CA LEU A 337 13.77 -15.47 30.91
C LEU A 337 13.55 -16.21 32.24
N GLN A 338 13.57 -15.47 33.35
CA GLN A 338 13.34 -16.03 34.69
C GLN A 338 11.90 -16.54 34.84
N HIS A 339 10.91 -15.80 34.34
CA HIS A 339 9.51 -16.21 34.31
C HIS A 339 9.31 -17.54 33.55
N PHE A 340 9.93 -17.69 32.38
CA PHE A 340 9.89 -18.96 31.62
C PHE A 340 10.56 -20.12 32.36
N SER A 341 11.69 -19.88 33.03
CA SER A 341 12.35 -20.89 33.87
C SER A 341 11.45 -21.30 35.05
N ASN A 342 10.82 -20.34 35.73
CA ASN A 342 9.94 -20.58 36.88
C ASN A 342 8.64 -21.31 36.50
N ALA A 343 8.17 -21.14 35.26
CA ALA A 343 7.02 -21.88 34.70
C ALA A 343 7.37 -23.30 34.21
N GLY A 344 8.63 -23.73 34.33
CA GLY A 344 9.11 -25.06 33.90
C GLY A 344 9.61 -25.14 32.46
N PHE A 345 9.78 -24.01 31.77
CA PHE A 345 10.20 -23.93 30.36
C PHE A 345 11.50 -23.11 30.17
N PRO A 346 12.63 -23.46 30.82
CA PRO A 346 13.89 -22.74 30.66
C PRO A 346 14.35 -22.72 29.20
N CYS A 347 15.02 -21.63 28.80
CA CYS A 347 15.53 -21.47 27.43
C CYS A 347 16.75 -22.36 27.19
N PRO A 348 16.80 -23.19 26.12
CA PRO A 348 17.98 -23.96 25.77
C PRO A 348 19.19 -23.05 25.47
N ILE A 349 20.39 -23.48 25.90
CA ILE A 349 21.63 -22.69 25.85
C ILE A 349 21.99 -22.22 24.43
N MET A 350 21.68 -23.04 23.41
CA MET A 350 21.98 -22.76 22.00
C MET A 350 20.78 -22.21 21.18
N GLN A 351 19.66 -21.87 21.82
CA GLN A 351 18.49 -21.31 21.13
C GLN A 351 18.30 -19.83 21.46
N SER A 352 17.90 -19.01 20.48
CA SER A 352 17.61 -17.60 20.77
C SER A 352 16.36 -17.48 21.66
N PRO A 353 16.35 -16.63 22.71
CA PRO A 353 15.21 -16.48 23.62
C PRO A 353 13.89 -16.19 22.90
N SER A 354 13.91 -15.30 21.90
CA SER A 354 12.72 -14.97 21.12
C SER A 354 12.17 -16.15 20.32
N ASP A 355 13.02 -17.06 19.83
CA ASP A 355 12.55 -18.26 19.13
C ASP A 355 11.95 -19.30 20.10
N HIS A 356 12.62 -19.53 21.24
CA HIS A 356 12.11 -20.39 22.32
C HIS A 356 10.75 -19.91 22.83
N PHE A 357 10.62 -18.63 23.17
CA PHE A 357 9.35 -18.04 23.63
C PHE A 357 8.22 -18.20 22.60
N LEU A 358 8.50 -17.97 21.31
CA LEU A 358 7.48 -18.13 20.26
C LEU A 358 7.08 -19.58 20.06
N ARG A 359 8.03 -20.52 20.13
CA ARG A 359 7.77 -21.96 20.01
C ARG A 359 6.90 -22.47 21.17
N ALA A 360 7.23 -22.09 22.40
CA ALA A 360 6.54 -22.51 23.62
C ALA A 360 5.13 -21.91 23.82
N ILE A 361 4.67 -21.00 22.95
CA ILE A 361 3.35 -20.35 23.06
C ILE A 361 2.51 -20.42 21.78
N ASN A 362 2.97 -21.15 20.76
CA ASN A 362 2.34 -21.21 19.43
C ASN A 362 1.71 -22.57 19.13
N THR A 363 0.41 -22.70 19.39
CA THR A 363 -0.40 -23.90 19.13
C THR A 363 -0.48 -24.33 17.66
N ASP A 364 -0.05 -23.50 16.70
CA ASP A 364 0.04 -23.94 15.30
C ASP A 364 1.19 -24.96 15.09
N PHE A 365 2.19 -25.05 15.99
CA PHE A 365 3.20 -26.13 15.95
C PHE A 365 2.61 -27.49 16.32
N ASP A 366 1.77 -27.58 17.35
CA ASP A 366 1.12 -28.84 17.76
C ASP A 366 0.28 -29.43 16.62
N ARG A 367 -0.37 -28.57 15.83
CA ARG A 367 -1.12 -28.97 14.63
C ARG A 367 -0.22 -29.56 13.55
N ILE A 368 0.95 -28.98 13.34
CA ILE A 368 1.94 -29.50 12.38
C ILE A 368 2.49 -30.83 12.87
N ILE A 369 2.82 -30.95 14.17
CA ILE A 369 3.30 -32.20 14.78
C ILE A 369 2.22 -33.29 14.70
N ALA A 370 0.96 -32.97 14.97
CA ALA A 370 -0.17 -33.89 14.83
C ALA A 370 -0.38 -34.33 13.37
N MET A 371 -0.31 -33.40 12.40
CA MET A 371 -0.32 -33.77 10.98
C MET A 371 0.84 -34.71 10.64
N CYS A 372 2.08 -34.37 11.04
CA CYS A 372 3.26 -35.20 10.78
C CYS A 372 3.12 -36.62 11.36
N LYS A 373 2.56 -36.79 12.58
CA LYS A 373 2.26 -38.11 13.14
C LYS A 373 1.32 -38.92 12.23
N ASN A 374 0.22 -38.31 11.77
CA ASN A 374 -0.70 -38.96 10.84
C ASN A 374 -0.06 -39.33 9.47
N TRP A 375 1.10 -38.77 9.10
CA TRP A 375 1.90 -39.22 7.94
C TRP A 375 2.98 -40.26 8.32
N GLN A 376 3.31 -40.40 9.60
CA GLN A 376 4.32 -41.29 10.14
C GLN A 376 3.74 -42.62 10.63
N ASP A 377 2.44 -42.68 10.92
CA ASP A 377 1.76 -43.84 11.54
C ASP A 377 1.79 -45.13 10.68
N ASP A 378 2.13 -45.05 9.38
CA ASP A 378 2.46 -46.24 8.57
C ASP A 378 3.77 -46.93 9.04
N HIS A 379 4.72 -46.19 9.61
CA HIS A 379 6.09 -46.66 9.94
C HIS A 379 6.66 -46.10 11.27
N GLY A 380 6.04 -46.49 12.39
CA GLY A 380 6.76 -46.73 13.65
C GLY A 380 6.94 -45.54 14.61
N GLU A 381 6.86 -45.85 15.90
CA GLU A 381 6.83 -44.91 17.02
C GLU A 381 8.03 -43.91 17.04
N LEU A 382 7.73 -42.62 16.88
CA LEU A 382 8.65 -41.55 17.29
C LEU A 382 8.29 -41.08 18.72
N SER A 383 9.29 -41.14 19.59
CA SER A 383 9.22 -40.96 21.05
C SER A 383 8.35 -39.81 21.56
N SER A 384 7.57 -40.09 22.60
CA SER A 384 6.88 -39.11 23.43
C SER A 384 7.84 -38.30 24.29
N VAL A 385 7.87 -36.98 24.11
CA VAL A 385 7.64 -35.92 25.12
C VAL A 385 7.52 -34.61 24.34
N ASN A 386 6.28 -34.16 24.11
CA ASN A 386 5.96 -32.76 23.82
C ASN A 386 4.68 -32.46 24.60
N MET A 387 4.81 -31.60 25.61
CA MET A 387 3.69 -31.13 26.41
C MET A 387 2.80 -30.22 25.56
N ASP A 388 1.49 -30.45 25.57
CA ASP A 388 0.51 -29.66 24.80
C ASP A 388 0.73 -28.15 25.04
N THR A 389 0.93 -27.38 23.96
CA THR A 389 1.23 -25.94 24.06
C THR A 389 0.07 -25.18 24.71
N ALA A 390 -1.17 -25.69 24.63
CA ALA A 390 -2.31 -25.13 25.35
C ALA A 390 -2.16 -25.24 26.89
N VAL A 391 -1.42 -26.23 27.40
CA VAL A 391 -1.09 -26.33 28.83
C VAL A 391 0.04 -25.37 29.18
N ALA A 392 1.10 -25.29 28.36
CA ALA A 392 2.21 -24.34 28.56
C ALA A 392 1.73 -22.88 28.59
N ILE A 393 0.81 -22.50 27.70
CA ILE A 393 0.16 -21.17 27.69
C ILE A 393 -0.58 -20.92 29.01
N ARG A 394 -1.32 -21.91 29.53
CA ARG A 394 -2.07 -21.78 30.79
C ARG A 394 -1.17 -21.69 32.01
N THR A 395 -0.09 -22.46 32.08
CA THR A 395 0.85 -22.41 33.21
C THR A 395 1.65 -21.11 33.22
N LEU A 396 2.08 -20.60 32.05
CA LEU A 396 2.69 -19.27 31.93
C LEU A 396 1.71 -18.17 32.40
N GLU A 397 0.48 -18.17 31.89
CA GLU A 397 -0.56 -17.18 32.28
C GLU A 397 -0.89 -17.22 33.79
N ALA A 398 -1.01 -18.42 34.37
CA ALA A 398 -1.26 -18.60 35.80
C ALA A 398 -0.06 -18.11 36.63
N THR A 399 1.15 -18.54 36.27
CA THR A 399 2.40 -18.16 36.93
C THR A 399 2.62 -16.65 36.91
N TYR A 400 2.31 -15.98 35.79
CA TYR A 400 2.40 -14.53 35.68
C TYR A 400 1.38 -13.82 36.58
N LYS A 401 0.11 -14.26 36.59
CA LYS A 401 -0.92 -13.70 37.47
C LYS A 401 -0.61 -13.85 38.96
N SER A 402 0.18 -14.86 39.34
CA SER A 402 0.72 -15.03 40.70
C SER A 402 2.10 -14.41 40.94
N SER A 403 2.78 -13.84 39.93
CA SER A 403 4.15 -13.36 40.09
C SER A 403 4.24 -11.96 40.69
N ALA A 404 5.38 -11.69 41.32
CA ALA A 404 5.72 -10.35 41.79
C ALA A 404 5.78 -9.33 40.64
N ASP A 405 6.03 -9.74 39.39
CA ASP A 405 6.04 -8.85 38.23
C ASP A 405 4.65 -8.29 37.92
N ALA A 406 3.60 -9.11 37.96
CA ALA A 406 2.24 -8.64 37.74
C ALA A 406 1.82 -7.63 38.84
N ALA A 407 2.13 -7.91 40.10
CA ALA A 407 1.90 -6.98 41.20
C ALA A 407 2.75 -5.69 41.08
N ALA A 408 4.00 -5.79 40.63
CA ALA A 408 4.85 -4.63 40.34
C ALA A 408 4.31 -3.80 39.16
N VAL A 409 3.68 -4.45 38.18
CA VAL A 409 3.04 -3.79 37.04
C VAL A 409 1.77 -3.05 37.48
N GLU A 410 0.89 -3.68 38.25
CA GLU A 410 -0.33 -3.04 38.74
C GLU A 410 -0.02 -1.88 39.70
N THR A 411 0.91 -2.06 40.65
CA THR A 411 1.35 -0.97 41.53
C THR A 411 2.04 0.16 40.77
N MET A 412 2.73 -0.11 39.66
CA MET A 412 3.30 0.96 38.82
C MET A 412 2.25 1.66 37.95
N ILE A 413 1.22 0.96 37.47
CA ILE A 413 0.06 1.59 36.81
C ILE A 413 -0.64 2.54 37.80
N LEU A 414 -0.86 2.11 39.05
CA LEU A 414 -1.43 2.98 40.09
C LEU A 414 -0.55 4.23 40.35
N LYS A 415 0.77 4.04 40.55
CA LYS A 415 1.74 5.16 40.71
C LYS A 415 1.80 6.11 39.52
N LEU A 416 1.46 5.65 38.32
CA LEU A 416 1.38 6.46 37.10
C LEU A 416 0.06 7.21 36.97
N THR A 417 -1.06 6.62 37.42
CA THR A 417 -2.38 7.25 37.40
C THR A 417 -2.53 8.30 38.49
N ASP A 418 -1.99 8.04 39.69
CA ASP A 418 -1.96 8.97 40.83
C ASP A 418 -1.16 10.25 40.52
N LYS A 419 -0.09 10.12 39.73
CA LYS A 419 0.72 11.25 39.26
C LYS A 419 0.16 11.84 37.97
N GLU A 420 -0.93 12.62 38.09
CA GLU A 420 -1.46 13.42 36.98
C GLU A 420 -0.37 14.35 36.41
N GLY A 421 0.10 14.03 35.20
CA GLY A 421 1.10 14.79 34.48
C GLY A 421 0.50 15.72 33.43
N PRO A 422 1.34 16.51 32.73
CA PRO A 422 0.87 17.51 31.79
C PRO A 422 0.14 16.87 30.60
N LEU A 423 -1.11 17.28 30.39
CA LEU A 423 -1.93 16.87 29.25
C LEU A 423 -1.29 17.34 27.94
N LEU A 424 -1.03 16.38 27.04
CA LEU A 424 -0.45 16.67 25.72
C LEU A 424 -1.40 17.59 24.93
N ARG A 425 -0.85 18.65 24.33
CA ARG A 425 -1.60 19.56 23.45
C ARG A 425 -1.47 19.13 21.99
N SER A 426 -2.53 19.30 21.20
CA SER A 426 -2.43 19.06 19.75
C SER A 426 -1.56 20.13 19.09
N LYS A 427 -0.70 19.73 18.15
CA LYS A 427 0.26 20.64 17.48
C LYS A 427 -0.35 21.49 16.36
N GLY A 428 -1.68 21.63 16.32
CA GLY A 428 -2.41 22.32 15.26
C GLY A 428 -2.44 21.56 13.93
N ARG A 429 -3.04 22.17 12.91
CA ARG A 429 -3.15 21.63 11.54
C ARG A 429 -2.99 22.77 10.53
N ALA A 430 -2.39 22.49 9.38
CA ALA A 430 -2.39 23.43 8.25
C ALA A 430 -3.81 23.62 7.68
N SER A 431 -4.11 24.81 7.15
CA SER A 431 -5.40 25.13 6.52
C SER A 431 -5.68 24.25 5.30
N CYS A 432 -6.96 23.94 5.06
CA CYS A 432 -7.39 23.10 3.93
C CYS A 432 -6.95 23.67 2.58
N ALA A 433 -7.02 24.99 2.38
CA ALA A 433 -6.55 25.64 1.15
C ALA A 433 -5.04 25.45 0.94
N THR A 434 -4.25 25.63 2.01
CA THR A 434 -2.80 25.39 1.97
C THR A 434 -2.49 23.92 1.64
N LYS A 435 -3.22 22.97 2.24
CA LYS A 435 -3.06 21.54 1.96
C LYS A 435 -3.43 21.17 0.51
N ILE A 436 -4.46 21.79 -0.06
CA ILE A 436 -4.82 21.62 -1.48
C ILE A 436 -3.67 22.12 -2.36
N ALA A 437 -3.16 23.34 -2.13
CA ALA A 437 -2.06 23.89 -2.92
C ALA A 437 -0.78 23.02 -2.83
N ILE A 438 -0.41 22.54 -1.63
CA ILE A 438 0.72 21.62 -1.43
C ILE A 438 0.49 20.30 -2.19
N LEU A 439 -0.72 19.73 -2.12
CA LEU A 439 -1.04 18.45 -2.76
C LEU A 439 -1.06 18.57 -4.29
N THR A 440 -1.66 19.63 -4.84
CA THR A 440 -1.66 19.91 -6.28
C THR A 440 -0.25 20.11 -6.80
N TRP A 441 0.59 20.91 -6.13
CA TRP A 441 2.00 21.08 -6.50
C TRP A 441 2.77 19.75 -6.45
N ARG A 442 2.59 18.97 -5.38
CA ARG A 442 3.19 17.63 -5.25
C ARG A 442 2.76 16.71 -6.39
N SER A 443 1.47 16.69 -6.71
CA SER A 443 0.90 15.85 -7.77
C SER A 443 1.41 16.27 -9.15
N LEU A 444 1.44 17.57 -9.48
CA LEU A 444 2.03 18.08 -10.73
C LEU A 444 3.50 17.67 -10.91
N LEU A 445 4.30 17.75 -9.84
CA LEU A 445 5.72 17.36 -9.86
C LEU A 445 5.93 15.83 -9.91
N ILE A 446 4.97 15.03 -9.44
CA ILE A 446 4.93 13.57 -9.67
C ILE A 446 4.60 13.29 -11.14
N MET A 447 3.57 13.95 -11.68
CA MET A 447 3.09 13.76 -13.04
C MET A 447 4.15 14.12 -14.10
N SER A 448 4.90 15.21 -13.89
CA SER A 448 5.97 15.62 -14.79
C SER A 448 7.17 14.66 -14.77
N ARG A 449 7.46 14.02 -13.64
CA ARG A 449 8.56 13.06 -13.46
C ARG A 449 8.21 11.61 -13.82
N GLU A 450 6.96 11.17 -13.69
CA GLU A 450 6.55 9.79 -14.02
C GLU A 450 6.33 9.59 -15.53
N TRP A 451 7.42 9.71 -16.30
CA TRP A 451 7.50 9.55 -17.76
C TRP A 451 6.73 8.34 -18.31
N LYS A 452 6.86 7.20 -17.64
CA LYS A 452 6.24 5.92 -18.04
C LYS A 452 4.71 5.95 -18.11
N TYR A 453 4.04 6.90 -17.43
CA TYR A 453 2.57 6.94 -17.37
C TYR A 453 1.98 8.18 -18.04
N TYR A 454 2.57 9.36 -17.84
CA TYR A 454 2.00 10.61 -18.34
C TYR A 454 2.53 10.96 -19.73
N TRP A 455 3.85 11.05 -19.89
CA TRP A 455 4.46 11.37 -21.18
C TRP A 455 4.26 10.27 -22.23
N LEU A 456 4.39 8.99 -21.85
CA LEU A 456 4.05 7.88 -22.75
C LEU A 456 2.57 7.91 -23.19
N ARG A 457 1.64 8.25 -22.28
CA ARG A 457 0.22 8.40 -22.63
C ARG A 457 0.03 9.52 -23.65
N LEU A 458 0.69 10.67 -23.50
CA LEU A 458 0.64 11.75 -24.47
C LEU A 458 1.07 11.28 -25.87
N VAL A 459 2.19 10.56 -25.98
CA VAL A 459 2.68 10.01 -27.25
C VAL A 459 1.66 9.06 -27.90
N ILE A 460 1.04 8.15 -27.14
CA ILE A 460 0.07 7.20 -27.71
C ILE A 460 -1.24 7.90 -28.14
N TYR A 461 -1.69 8.94 -27.42
CA TYR A 461 -2.83 9.77 -27.85
C TYR A 461 -2.52 10.54 -29.15
N MET A 462 -1.30 11.07 -29.30
CA MET A 462 -0.86 11.73 -30.53
C MET A 462 -0.79 10.75 -31.72
N PHE A 463 -0.25 9.56 -31.49
CA PHE A 463 -0.18 8.50 -32.50
C PHE A 463 -1.59 8.05 -32.93
N LEU A 464 -2.52 7.85 -31.99
CA LEU A 464 -3.91 7.52 -32.29
C LEU A 464 -4.61 8.63 -33.09
N ALA A 465 -4.41 9.90 -32.72
CA ALA A 465 -4.96 11.03 -33.45
C ALA A 465 -4.42 11.13 -34.88
N LEU A 466 -3.12 10.88 -35.07
CA LEU A 466 -2.47 10.80 -36.37
C LEU A 466 -3.05 9.65 -37.22
N CYS A 467 -3.17 8.44 -36.67
CA CYS A 467 -3.72 7.29 -37.39
C CYS A 467 -5.19 7.46 -37.82
N ILE A 468 -6.03 8.08 -36.99
CA ILE A 468 -7.42 8.38 -37.38
C ILE A 468 -7.42 9.54 -38.40
N GLY A 469 -6.60 10.58 -38.18
CA GLY A 469 -6.51 11.74 -39.07
C GLY A 469 -6.09 11.39 -40.49
N THR A 470 -5.11 10.51 -40.68
CA THR A 470 -4.67 10.09 -42.03
C THR A 470 -5.72 9.23 -42.75
N VAL A 471 -6.37 8.30 -42.04
CA VAL A 471 -7.45 7.45 -42.60
C VAL A 471 -8.66 8.27 -43.06
N PHE A 472 -8.95 9.40 -42.41
CA PHE A 472 -10.05 10.31 -42.75
C PHE A 472 -9.57 11.63 -43.40
N SER A 473 -8.41 11.62 -44.07
CA SER A 473 -7.91 12.78 -44.81
C SER A 473 -8.57 12.92 -46.19
N GLY A 474 -8.58 14.13 -46.75
CA GLY A 474 -9.10 14.41 -48.10
C GLY A 474 -10.64 14.42 -48.25
N LEU A 475 -11.39 14.64 -47.16
CA LEU A 475 -12.85 14.64 -47.20
C LEU A 475 -13.44 15.90 -47.88
N GLY A 476 -13.86 15.75 -49.15
CA GLY A 476 -14.58 16.79 -49.89
C GLY A 476 -15.93 17.22 -49.25
N HIS A 477 -16.60 18.22 -49.81
CA HIS A 477 -17.76 18.89 -49.20
C HIS A 477 -19.14 18.34 -49.62
N SER A 478 -19.22 17.09 -50.11
CA SER A 478 -20.49 16.47 -50.54
C SER A 478 -21.37 16.06 -49.35
N LEU A 479 -22.68 15.90 -49.57
CA LEU A 479 -23.58 15.35 -48.55
C LEU A 479 -23.16 13.94 -48.08
N SER A 480 -22.51 13.14 -48.95
CA SER A 480 -21.94 11.84 -48.61
C SER A 480 -20.75 11.91 -47.64
N SER A 481 -20.00 13.02 -47.63
CA SER A 481 -18.89 13.24 -46.69
C SER A 481 -19.35 13.47 -45.25
N VAL A 482 -20.61 13.86 -45.04
CA VAL A 482 -21.15 14.13 -43.69
C VAL A 482 -21.08 12.86 -42.84
N GLY A 483 -21.46 11.71 -43.40
CA GLY A 483 -21.39 10.42 -42.69
C GLY A 483 -19.96 10.01 -42.32
N THR A 484 -18.97 10.26 -43.18
CA THR A 484 -17.56 9.92 -42.89
C THR A 484 -16.92 10.90 -41.91
N ARG A 485 -17.21 12.21 -41.99
CA ARG A 485 -16.82 13.20 -40.97
C ARG A 485 -17.41 12.85 -39.59
N VAL A 486 -18.69 12.49 -39.52
CA VAL A 486 -19.33 12.04 -38.26
C VAL A 486 -18.66 10.78 -37.71
N GLY A 487 -18.36 9.80 -38.58
CA GLY A 487 -17.62 8.59 -38.23
C GLY A 487 -16.22 8.89 -37.67
N ALA A 488 -15.46 9.79 -38.30
CA ALA A 488 -14.14 10.20 -37.84
C ALA A 488 -14.19 10.83 -36.42
N VAL A 489 -15.12 11.75 -36.19
CA VAL A 489 -15.32 12.42 -34.89
C VAL A 489 -15.75 11.43 -33.81
N PHE A 490 -16.66 10.51 -34.13
CA PHE A 490 -17.04 9.41 -33.23
C PHE A 490 -15.84 8.56 -32.84
N LEU A 491 -15.03 8.12 -33.81
CA LEU A 491 -13.87 7.26 -33.58
C LEU A 491 -12.82 7.97 -32.73
N PHE A 492 -12.53 9.25 -33.01
CA PHE A 492 -11.61 10.07 -32.23
C PHE A 492 -12.03 10.14 -30.75
N ILE A 493 -13.26 10.57 -30.45
CA ILE A 493 -13.75 10.66 -29.06
C ILE A 493 -13.76 9.28 -28.39
N SER A 494 -14.25 8.25 -29.08
CA SER A 494 -14.48 6.93 -28.51
C SER A 494 -13.17 6.21 -28.17
N PHE A 495 -12.21 6.16 -29.10
CA PHE A 495 -10.96 5.44 -28.92
C PHE A 495 -9.99 6.19 -27.99
N THR A 496 -9.92 7.52 -28.06
CA THR A 496 -9.11 8.30 -27.10
C THR A 496 -9.66 8.22 -25.67
N SER A 497 -10.96 8.01 -25.51
CA SER A 497 -11.54 7.71 -24.20
C SER A 497 -11.18 6.31 -23.71
N LEU A 498 -11.27 5.29 -24.56
CA LEU A 498 -10.85 3.92 -24.24
C LEU A 498 -9.36 3.86 -23.84
N LEU A 499 -8.51 4.66 -24.49
CA LEU A 499 -7.07 4.77 -24.19
C LEU A 499 -6.78 5.36 -22.78
N SER A 500 -7.75 6.01 -22.14
CA SER A 500 -7.60 6.50 -20.76
C SER A 500 -7.35 5.42 -19.72
N ILE A 501 -7.76 4.18 -20.02
CA ILE A 501 -7.75 3.03 -19.11
C ILE A 501 -6.31 2.66 -18.71
N ALA A 502 -5.32 3.00 -19.55
CA ALA A 502 -3.90 2.93 -19.22
C ALA A 502 -3.50 3.76 -17.97
N GLY A 503 -4.31 4.75 -17.56
CA GLY A 503 -4.12 5.55 -16.35
C GLY A 503 -4.58 4.90 -15.03
N VAL A 504 -5.35 3.80 -15.08
CA VAL A 504 -5.85 3.08 -13.89
C VAL A 504 -4.75 2.74 -12.87
N PRO A 505 -3.55 2.26 -13.27
CA PRO A 505 -2.48 1.93 -12.30
C PRO A 505 -1.94 3.15 -11.54
N ALA A 506 -2.00 4.35 -12.12
CA ALA A 506 -1.56 5.58 -11.45
C ALA A 506 -2.58 6.03 -10.40
N GLN A 507 -3.85 6.17 -10.79
CA GLN A 507 -4.95 6.53 -9.87
C GLN A 507 -5.05 5.54 -8.68
N LEU A 508 -4.77 4.24 -8.89
CA LEU A 508 -4.71 3.24 -7.82
C LEU A 508 -3.52 3.40 -6.86
N LYS A 509 -2.38 3.98 -7.27
CA LYS A 509 -1.29 4.35 -6.34
C LYS A 509 -1.71 5.53 -5.48
N ASP A 510 -2.28 6.56 -6.10
CA ASP A 510 -2.72 7.79 -5.39
C ASP A 510 -3.77 7.48 -4.33
N ILE A 511 -4.74 6.61 -4.64
CA ILE A 511 -5.72 6.11 -3.66
C ILE A 511 -5.04 5.37 -2.49
N LYS A 512 -3.99 4.57 -2.73
CA LYS A 512 -3.25 3.86 -1.66
C LYS A 512 -2.45 4.84 -0.78
N ILE A 513 -1.80 5.83 -1.37
CA ILE A 513 -1.08 6.90 -0.65
C ILE A 513 -2.07 7.72 0.20
N PHE A 514 -3.19 8.14 -0.39
CA PHE A 514 -4.25 8.86 0.30
C PHE A 514 -4.80 8.10 1.51
N ILE A 515 -5.09 6.80 1.38
CA ILE A 515 -5.54 5.98 2.51
C ILE A 515 -4.53 5.99 3.67
N CYS A 516 -3.23 5.92 3.38
CA CYS A 516 -2.16 5.98 4.39
C CYS A 516 -1.95 7.39 4.98
N GLU A 517 -2.34 8.46 4.30
CA GLU A 517 -2.32 9.84 4.82
C GLU A 517 -3.57 10.19 5.65
N GLU A 518 -4.76 9.77 5.22
CA GLU A 518 -6.04 9.93 5.94
C GLU A 518 -6.04 9.10 7.22
N ALA A 519 -5.44 7.90 7.21
CA ALA A 519 -5.36 7.03 8.38
C ALA A 519 -4.45 7.58 9.51
N ASN A 520 -3.49 8.46 9.18
CA ASN A 520 -2.71 9.27 10.13
C ASN A 520 -3.29 10.69 10.32
N GLN A 521 -4.49 10.97 9.76
CA GLN A 521 -5.22 12.23 9.82
C GLN A 521 -4.44 13.46 9.26
N HIS A 522 -3.50 13.23 8.35
CA HIS A 522 -2.70 14.30 7.73
C HIS A 522 -3.46 14.95 6.57
N SER A 523 -3.95 14.13 5.65
CA SER A 523 -4.79 14.55 4.51
C SER A 523 -6.27 14.41 4.88
N GLY A 524 -7.15 14.87 3.99
CA GLY A 524 -8.61 14.74 4.14
C GLY A 524 -9.28 14.56 2.79
N THR A 525 -10.41 13.87 2.75
CA THR A 525 -11.02 13.40 1.49
C THR A 525 -11.35 14.51 0.48
N SER A 526 -11.79 15.69 0.93
CA SER A 526 -12.03 16.85 0.06
C SER A 526 -10.74 17.46 -0.47
N VAL A 527 -9.70 17.56 0.38
CA VAL A 527 -8.37 18.02 0.00
C VAL A 527 -7.78 17.11 -1.08
N PHE A 528 -7.92 15.78 -0.93
CA PHE A 528 -7.48 14.81 -1.93
C PHE A 528 -8.15 15.01 -3.29
N LEU A 529 -9.49 15.03 -3.31
CA LEU A 529 -10.26 15.10 -4.55
C LEU A 529 -10.06 16.43 -5.30
N VAL A 530 -10.07 17.56 -4.60
CA VAL A 530 -9.82 18.88 -5.20
C VAL A 530 -8.35 18.99 -5.64
N GLY A 531 -7.42 18.47 -4.83
CA GLY A 531 -5.99 18.46 -5.17
C GLY A 531 -5.69 17.73 -6.47
N GLN A 532 -6.29 16.55 -6.66
CA GLN A 532 -6.16 15.69 -7.85
C GLN A 532 -6.86 16.28 -9.09
N LEU A 533 -8.00 16.96 -8.92
CA LEU A 533 -8.67 17.68 -10.02
C LEU A 533 -7.82 18.86 -10.50
N LEU A 534 -7.24 19.64 -9.58
CA LEU A 534 -6.42 20.79 -9.94
C LEU A 534 -5.06 20.40 -10.56
N SER A 535 -4.51 19.23 -10.21
CA SER A 535 -3.28 18.72 -10.83
C SER A 535 -3.50 18.02 -12.16
N SER A 536 -4.67 17.40 -12.39
CA SER A 536 -4.96 16.76 -13.69
C SER A 536 -5.23 17.77 -14.81
N ILE A 537 -5.78 18.95 -14.50
CA ILE A 537 -6.13 19.99 -15.48
C ILE A 537 -5.01 20.33 -16.48
N PRO A 538 -3.77 20.72 -16.07
CA PRO A 538 -2.73 21.12 -17.03
C PRO A 538 -2.30 19.99 -17.98
N PHE A 539 -2.23 18.75 -17.47
CA PHE A 539 -1.87 17.59 -18.29
C PHE A 539 -3.00 17.16 -19.23
N LEU A 540 -4.25 17.16 -18.76
CA LEU A 540 -5.40 16.82 -19.60
C LEU A 540 -5.68 17.91 -20.65
N PHE A 541 -5.36 19.19 -20.35
CA PHE A 541 -5.43 20.27 -21.32
C PHE A 541 -4.35 20.14 -22.40
N LEU A 542 -3.10 19.86 -22.00
CA LEU A 542 -2.01 19.55 -22.94
C LEU A 542 -2.36 18.36 -23.84
N LEU A 543 -2.94 17.30 -23.27
CA LEU A 543 -3.40 16.11 -24.00
C LEU A 543 -4.56 16.41 -24.97
N SER A 544 -5.44 17.34 -24.58
CA SER A 544 -6.56 17.78 -25.42
C SER A 544 -6.06 18.58 -26.61
N ILE A 545 -5.30 19.64 -26.38
CA ILE A 545 -4.86 20.56 -27.44
C ILE A 545 -3.95 19.86 -28.45
N SER A 546 -3.00 19.02 -28.00
CA SER A 546 -2.05 18.39 -28.90
C SER A 546 -2.74 17.39 -29.85
N SER A 547 -3.61 16.53 -29.33
CA SER A 547 -4.28 15.50 -30.13
C SER A 547 -5.43 16.07 -30.97
N SER A 548 -6.12 17.11 -30.48
CA SER A 548 -7.12 17.85 -31.26
C SER A 548 -6.50 18.53 -32.48
N LEU A 549 -5.39 19.26 -32.33
CA LEU A 549 -4.74 19.95 -33.44
C LEU A 549 -4.34 18.98 -34.58
N VAL A 550 -3.75 17.83 -34.23
CA VAL A 550 -3.38 16.80 -35.22
C VAL A 550 -4.61 16.25 -35.94
N PHE A 551 -5.67 15.88 -35.22
CA PHE A 551 -6.88 15.33 -35.82
C PHE A 551 -7.62 16.36 -36.69
N TYR A 552 -7.78 17.59 -36.20
CA TYR A 552 -8.59 18.65 -36.82
C TYR A 552 -8.07 19.03 -38.21
N PHE A 553 -6.76 19.29 -38.33
CA PHE A 553 -6.14 19.69 -39.60
C PHE A 553 -5.92 18.52 -40.57
N LEU A 554 -5.73 17.28 -40.10
CA LEU A 554 -5.60 16.12 -41.00
C LEU A 554 -6.94 15.73 -41.65
N VAL A 555 -8.06 15.88 -40.94
CA VAL A 555 -9.40 15.55 -41.43
C VAL A 555 -9.99 16.64 -42.35
N GLY A 556 -9.51 17.88 -42.25
CA GLY A 556 -10.06 19.02 -43.01
C GLY A 556 -11.41 19.50 -42.46
N LEU A 557 -11.49 19.64 -41.13
CA LEU A 557 -12.56 20.40 -40.47
C LEU A 557 -12.38 21.91 -40.73
N ARG A 558 -13.43 22.71 -40.51
CA ARG A 558 -13.43 24.14 -40.90
C ARG A 558 -12.35 24.98 -40.20
N ASP A 559 -11.60 25.78 -40.95
CA ASP A 559 -10.50 26.64 -40.44
C ASP A 559 -10.94 27.90 -39.64
N ASP A 560 -12.04 27.81 -38.91
CA ASP A 560 -12.54 28.86 -38.01
C ASP A 560 -11.95 28.69 -36.59
N PHE A 561 -11.17 29.66 -36.11
CA PHE A 561 -10.53 29.63 -34.77
C PHE A 561 -11.51 29.39 -33.62
N SER A 562 -12.73 29.95 -33.71
CA SER A 562 -13.79 29.74 -32.72
C SER A 562 -14.31 28.30 -32.70
N LEU A 563 -14.34 27.62 -33.86
CA LEU A 563 -14.77 26.23 -33.96
C LEU A 563 -13.68 25.29 -33.44
N LEU A 564 -12.41 25.56 -33.75
CA LEU A 564 -11.25 24.85 -33.21
C LEU A 564 -11.16 24.97 -31.68
N MET A 565 -11.31 26.18 -31.12
CA MET A 565 -11.27 26.37 -29.67
C MET A 565 -12.44 25.67 -28.95
N TYR A 566 -13.64 25.66 -29.54
CA TYR A 566 -14.74 24.87 -29.02
C TYR A 566 -14.44 23.35 -29.10
N PHE A 567 -13.81 22.87 -30.17
CA PHE A 567 -13.41 21.46 -30.31
C PHE A 567 -12.46 21.05 -29.17
N VAL A 568 -11.37 21.81 -28.96
CA VAL A 568 -10.39 21.57 -27.89
C VAL A 568 -11.04 21.62 -26.50
N LEU A 569 -11.99 22.52 -26.28
CA LEU A 569 -12.70 22.66 -25.00
C LEU A 569 -13.69 21.50 -24.75
N ASN A 570 -14.46 21.08 -25.76
CA ASN A 570 -15.37 19.94 -25.67
C ASN A 570 -14.59 18.63 -25.41
N PHE A 571 -13.51 18.41 -26.14
CA PHE A 571 -12.66 17.24 -25.93
C PHE A 571 -11.95 17.26 -24.57
N PHE A 572 -11.50 18.43 -24.09
CA PHE A 572 -10.97 18.59 -22.73
C PHE A 572 -12.01 18.24 -21.65
N MET A 573 -13.26 18.67 -21.81
CA MET A 573 -14.35 18.28 -20.91
C MET A 573 -14.62 16.77 -20.96
N CYS A 574 -14.60 16.15 -22.15
CA CYS A 574 -14.70 14.69 -22.30
C CYS A 574 -13.58 13.95 -21.51
N LEU A 575 -12.33 14.42 -21.60
CA LEU A 575 -11.21 13.89 -20.82
C LEU A 575 -11.39 14.09 -19.31
N LEU A 576 -11.91 15.24 -18.87
CA LEU A 576 -12.21 15.51 -17.45
C LEU A 576 -13.33 14.61 -16.91
N VAL A 577 -14.39 14.35 -17.68
CA VAL A 577 -15.46 13.39 -17.32
C VAL A 577 -14.87 12.00 -17.12
N ASN A 578 -14.09 11.54 -18.10
CA ASN A 578 -13.51 10.21 -18.12
C ASN A 578 -12.52 9.98 -16.97
N ASP A 579 -11.62 10.94 -16.67
CA ASP A 579 -10.74 10.86 -15.49
C ASP A 579 -11.54 10.69 -14.17
N GLY A 580 -12.73 11.31 -14.07
CA GLY A 580 -13.65 11.11 -12.96
C GLY A 580 -14.24 9.69 -12.90
N LEU A 581 -14.56 9.11 -14.06
CA LEU A 581 -15.06 7.72 -14.19
C LEU A 581 -13.97 6.68 -13.90
N VAL A 582 -12.74 6.91 -14.36
CA VAL A 582 -11.55 6.10 -14.05
C VAL A 582 -11.32 6.08 -12.54
N LEU A 583 -11.32 7.26 -11.90
CA LEU A 583 -11.18 7.40 -10.45
C LEU A 583 -12.33 6.71 -9.69
N LEU A 584 -13.56 6.78 -10.20
CA LEU A 584 -14.73 6.10 -9.63
C LEU A 584 -14.53 4.58 -9.59
N VAL A 585 -14.24 3.94 -10.73
CA VAL A 585 -14.03 2.48 -10.79
C VAL A 585 -12.82 2.06 -9.95
N ALA A 586 -11.69 2.78 -10.03
CA ALA A 586 -10.50 2.52 -9.22
C ALA A 586 -10.80 2.58 -7.69
N SER A 587 -11.60 3.57 -7.26
CA SER A 587 -11.99 3.74 -5.86
C SER A 587 -12.84 2.58 -5.33
N ILE A 588 -13.67 1.98 -6.19
CA ILE A 588 -14.55 0.85 -5.87
C ILE A 588 -13.73 -0.43 -5.75
N CYS A 589 -13.00 -0.78 -6.82
CA CYS A 589 -12.42 -2.10 -7.07
C CYS A 589 -11.06 -2.33 -6.40
N ARG A 590 -10.24 -1.27 -6.23
CA ARG A 590 -8.89 -1.29 -5.58
C ARG A 590 -7.84 -2.26 -6.15
N ASN A 591 -8.17 -3.08 -7.14
CA ASN A 591 -7.28 -3.99 -7.86
C ASN A 591 -7.24 -3.60 -9.35
N THR A 592 -6.05 -3.51 -9.92
CA THR A 592 -5.79 -3.05 -11.30
C THR A 592 -6.55 -3.87 -12.35
N LEU A 593 -6.49 -5.20 -12.27
CA LEU A 593 -7.08 -6.08 -13.30
C LEU A 593 -8.60 -5.92 -13.38
N TRP A 594 -9.27 -6.05 -12.24
CA TRP A 594 -10.73 -5.84 -12.14
C TRP A 594 -11.15 -4.42 -12.55
N SER A 595 -10.35 -3.41 -12.20
CA SER A 595 -10.63 -2.02 -12.58
C SER A 595 -10.55 -1.82 -14.10
N ILE A 596 -9.56 -2.42 -14.77
CA ILE A 596 -9.42 -2.38 -16.24
C ILE A 596 -10.60 -3.08 -16.91
N ILE A 597 -10.89 -4.33 -16.53
CA ILE A 597 -11.97 -5.13 -17.13
C ILE A 597 -13.32 -4.42 -17.03
N ILE A 598 -13.67 -3.91 -15.85
CA ILE A 598 -14.92 -3.19 -15.61
C ILE A 598 -14.97 -1.89 -16.43
N LEU A 599 -13.87 -1.13 -16.48
CA LEU A 599 -13.84 0.16 -17.18
C LEU A 599 -13.86 0.02 -18.71
N VAL A 600 -13.31 -1.07 -19.27
CA VAL A 600 -13.45 -1.42 -20.71
C VAL A 600 -14.91 -1.73 -21.03
N ASN A 601 -15.58 -2.56 -20.22
CA ASN A 601 -16.98 -2.92 -20.43
C ASN A 601 -17.91 -1.70 -20.32
N ILE A 602 -17.68 -0.81 -19.34
CA ILE A 602 -18.43 0.44 -19.20
C ILE A 602 -18.23 1.33 -20.44
N HIS A 603 -16.99 1.52 -20.91
CA HIS A 603 -16.75 2.27 -22.15
C HIS A 603 -17.43 1.64 -23.36
N MET A 604 -17.37 0.31 -23.54
CA MET A 604 -18.04 -0.37 -24.65
C MET A 604 -19.56 -0.10 -24.67
N VAL A 605 -20.22 -0.23 -23.52
CA VAL A 605 -21.66 0.05 -23.39
C VAL A 605 -22.00 1.53 -23.63
N MET A 606 -21.14 2.46 -23.18
CA MET A 606 -21.30 3.88 -23.46
C MET A 606 -21.09 4.23 -24.94
N MET A 607 -20.12 3.61 -25.62
CA MET A 607 -19.86 3.81 -27.05
C MET A 607 -21.00 3.27 -27.93
N LEU A 608 -21.65 2.17 -27.54
CA LEU A 608 -22.85 1.66 -28.21
C LEU A 608 -24.05 2.62 -28.09
N ALA A 609 -24.17 3.33 -26.97
CA ALA A 609 -25.22 4.32 -26.73
C ALA A 609 -24.88 5.74 -27.23
N ALA A 610 -23.75 5.92 -27.92
CA ALA A 610 -23.22 7.23 -28.34
C ALA A 610 -23.80 7.78 -29.66
N GLY A 611 -24.90 7.21 -30.16
CA GLY A 611 -25.74 7.78 -31.22
C GLY A 611 -25.36 7.44 -32.67
N LEU A 612 -24.11 7.04 -32.95
CA LEU A 612 -23.67 6.70 -34.32
C LEU A 612 -24.37 5.44 -34.87
N PHE A 613 -24.36 4.34 -34.11
CA PHE A 613 -24.88 3.04 -34.56
C PHE A 613 -26.41 2.99 -34.64
N ARG A 614 -27.10 3.77 -33.80
CA ARG A 614 -28.56 3.87 -33.75
C ARG A 614 -28.96 5.17 -33.04
N ILE A 615 -29.95 5.84 -33.62
CA ILE A 615 -30.51 7.11 -33.13
C ILE A 615 -31.04 6.95 -31.69
N ARG A 616 -30.78 7.95 -30.83
CA ARG A 616 -31.12 7.94 -29.38
C ARG A 616 -32.59 7.61 -29.13
N SER A 617 -33.51 8.28 -29.82
CA SER A 617 -34.96 8.05 -29.74
C SER A 617 -35.43 6.67 -30.22
N ALA A 618 -34.63 6.00 -31.07
CA ALA A 618 -34.91 4.65 -31.57
C ALA A 618 -34.38 3.52 -30.67
N LEU A 619 -33.67 3.82 -29.56
CA LEU A 619 -33.10 2.80 -28.66
C LEU A 619 -34.17 2.08 -27.81
N PRO A 620 -34.00 0.78 -27.47
CA PRO A 620 -34.91 0.08 -26.59
C PRO A 620 -35.02 0.75 -25.20
N ARG A 621 -36.26 1.07 -24.79
CA ARG A 621 -36.54 2.00 -23.68
C ARG A 621 -35.95 1.59 -22.32
N ALA A 622 -35.97 0.30 -22.01
CA ALA A 622 -35.79 -0.22 -20.65
C ALA A 622 -34.34 -0.25 -20.11
N VAL A 623 -33.32 -0.14 -20.98
CA VAL A 623 -31.89 -0.16 -20.58
C VAL A 623 -31.07 0.82 -21.42
N TRP A 624 -31.26 0.80 -22.74
CA TRP A 624 -30.44 1.55 -23.68
C TRP A 624 -30.81 3.03 -23.75
N MET A 625 -32.11 3.34 -23.87
CA MET A 625 -32.59 4.73 -23.79
C MET A 625 -32.40 5.26 -22.36
N TYR A 626 -33.01 4.60 -21.37
CA TYR A 626 -32.87 4.90 -19.95
C TYR A 626 -32.24 3.70 -19.22
N PRO A 627 -31.17 3.86 -18.41
CA PRO A 627 -30.41 5.10 -18.17
C PRO A 627 -29.26 5.33 -19.17
N THR A 628 -28.89 4.34 -20.00
CA THR A 628 -27.56 4.30 -20.62
C THR A 628 -27.25 5.50 -21.51
N SER A 629 -28.17 5.93 -22.37
CA SER A 629 -27.94 7.06 -23.30
C SER A 629 -27.79 8.44 -22.63
N TYR A 630 -28.17 8.57 -21.34
CA TYR A 630 -27.96 9.77 -20.53
C TYR A 630 -26.69 9.71 -19.68
N VAL A 631 -26.15 8.51 -19.44
CA VAL A 631 -24.90 8.29 -18.68
C VAL A 631 -23.68 8.25 -19.62
N ALA A 632 -23.89 7.94 -20.90
CA ALA A 632 -22.90 7.99 -21.96
C ALA A 632 -22.51 9.45 -22.31
N PHE A 633 -21.44 9.96 -21.68
CA PHE A 633 -20.89 11.29 -21.95
C PHE A 633 -20.46 11.49 -23.41
N HIS A 634 -20.07 10.41 -24.10
CA HIS A 634 -19.79 10.41 -25.53
C HIS A 634 -20.88 11.07 -26.36
N THR A 635 -22.16 10.79 -26.08
CA THR A 635 -23.28 11.27 -26.88
C THR A 635 -23.38 12.80 -26.86
N TYR A 636 -23.14 13.44 -25.70
CA TYR A 636 -23.13 14.90 -25.56
C TYR A 636 -21.87 15.53 -26.19
N SER A 637 -20.72 14.86 -26.08
CA SER A 637 -19.47 15.33 -26.70
C SER A 637 -19.56 15.30 -28.23
N ILE A 638 -19.98 14.18 -28.82
CA ILE A 638 -20.20 14.03 -30.26
C ILE A 638 -21.28 15.00 -30.74
N GLN A 639 -22.48 15.01 -30.13
CA GLN A 639 -23.56 15.93 -30.52
C GLN A 639 -23.05 17.38 -30.52
N GLY A 640 -22.37 17.79 -29.45
CA GLY A 640 -21.79 19.13 -29.33
C GLY A 640 -20.74 19.47 -30.40
N LEU A 641 -19.94 18.52 -30.88
CA LEU A 641 -18.99 18.74 -31.98
C LEU A 641 -19.66 18.79 -33.35
N LEU A 642 -20.68 17.96 -33.59
CA LEU A 642 -21.43 17.98 -34.86
C LEU A 642 -22.23 19.27 -35.02
N GLU A 643 -22.87 19.73 -33.93
CA GLU A 643 -23.51 21.05 -33.85
C GLU A 643 -22.52 22.20 -34.11
N ASN A 644 -21.23 22.01 -33.87
CA ASN A 644 -20.21 23.04 -34.06
C ASN A 644 -19.67 23.10 -35.49
N GLU A 645 -19.37 21.97 -36.12
CA GLU A 645 -18.92 21.88 -37.53
C GLU A 645 -20.01 22.36 -38.51
N TYR A 646 -21.25 21.87 -38.32
CA TYR A 646 -22.35 22.06 -39.28
C TYR A 646 -23.25 23.28 -38.99
N SER A 647 -22.96 24.08 -37.97
CA SER A 647 -23.67 25.34 -37.76
C SER A 647 -23.35 26.33 -38.88
N GLY A 648 -24.39 26.80 -39.57
CA GLY A 648 -24.27 27.72 -40.70
C GLY A 648 -23.83 27.09 -42.02
N THR A 649 -23.75 25.75 -42.15
CA THR A 649 -23.42 25.10 -43.43
C THR A 649 -24.67 24.79 -44.27
N SER A 650 -24.51 24.76 -45.59
CA SER A 650 -25.55 24.37 -46.55
C SER A 650 -24.98 23.48 -47.65
N PHE A 651 -25.62 22.34 -47.92
CA PHE A 651 -25.21 21.36 -48.91
C PHE A 651 -26.10 21.45 -50.16
N ALA A 652 -25.50 21.49 -51.35
CA ALA A 652 -26.24 21.38 -52.60
C ALA A 652 -26.76 19.95 -52.81
N VAL A 653 -28.04 19.81 -53.13
CA VAL A 653 -28.74 18.54 -53.40
C VAL A 653 -29.40 18.65 -54.77
N GLY A 654 -28.67 18.18 -55.80
CA GLY A 654 -29.00 18.46 -57.19
C GLY A 654 -28.73 19.93 -57.57
N GLN A 655 -29.35 20.40 -58.65
CA GLN A 655 -29.09 21.75 -59.20
C GLN A 655 -29.84 22.90 -58.51
N VAL A 656 -30.87 22.62 -57.68
CA VAL A 656 -31.85 23.65 -57.26
C VAL A 656 -32.11 23.69 -55.74
N ARG A 657 -31.81 22.64 -54.97
CA ARG A 657 -32.12 22.58 -53.53
C ARG A 657 -30.86 22.64 -52.69
N SER A 658 -30.83 23.55 -51.71
CA SER A 658 -29.85 23.56 -50.63
C SER A 658 -30.46 22.96 -49.36
N LEU A 659 -29.80 21.95 -48.78
CA LEU A 659 -30.16 21.37 -47.49
C LEU A 659 -29.28 21.99 -46.40
N SER A 660 -29.87 22.50 -45.32
CA SER A 660 -29.06 23.03 -44.20
C SER A 660 -28.34 21.91 -43.44
N GLY A 661 -27.18 22.23 -42.84
CA GLY A 661 -26.43 21.29 -41.99
C GLY A 661 -27.27 20.74 -40.83
N TYR A 662 -28.14 21.57 -40.24
CA TYR A 662 -29.11 21.14 -39.23
C TYR A 662 -30.09 20.09 -39.76
N GLN A 663 -30.68 20.27 -40.94
CA GLN A 663 -31.59 19.28 -41.55
C GLN A 663 -30.85 17.99 -41.94
N ALA A 664 -29.58 18.08 -42.36
CA ALA A 664 -28.75 16.91 -42.64
C ALA A 664 -28.46 16.09 -41.36
N LEU A 665 -28.21 16.76 -40.22
CA LEU A 665 -28.00 16.10 -38.93
C LEU A 665 -29.29 15.57 -38.30
N GLN A 666 -30.37 16.35 -38.32
CA GLN A 666 -31.63 16.05 -37.62
C GLN A 666 -32.22 14.71 -38.07
N ASN A 667 -32.25 14.47 -39.39
CA ASN A 667 -32.81 13.25 -40.00
C ASN A 667 -32.01 11.97 -39.71
N VAL A 668 -30.75 12.08 -39.26
CA VAL A 668 -29.83 10.93 -39.12
C VAL A 668 -29.36 10.73 -37.68
N TYR A 669 -29.29 11.79 -36.87
CA TYR A 669 -28.67 11.78 -35.54
C TYR A 669 -29.49 12.45 -34.43
N ASP A 670 -30.72 12.93 -34.70
CA ASP A 670 -31.66 13.45 -33.67
C ASP A 670 -31.05 14.59 -32.83
N VAL A 671 -30.43 15.54 -33.55
CA VAL A 671 -29.76 16.74 -33.02
C VAL A 671 -30.77 17.87 -32.85
N SER A 672 -30.70 18.56 -31.72
CA SER A 672 -31.57 19.72 -31.41
C SER A 672 -31.32 20.92 -32.32
N VAL A 673 -32.39 21.64 -32.66
CA VAL A 673 -32.37 22.76 -33.63
C VAL A 673 -31.91 24.09 -33.02
N ASP A 674 -31.89 24.21 -31.68
CA ASP A 674 -31.43 25.43 -30.98
C ASP A 674 -29.98 25.79 -31.33
N SER A 675 -29.71 27.07 -31.63
CA SER A 675 -28.33 27.59 -31.81
C SER A 675 -27.41 27.33 -30.60
N ASP A 676 -28.01 27.32 -29.41
CA ASP A 676 -27.30 27.29 -28.14
C ASP A 676 -27.12 25.86 -27.59
N SER A 677 -27.61 24.83 -28.28
CA SER A 677 -27.54 23.44 -27.80
C SER A 677 -26.11 22.97 -27.55
N LYS A 678 -25.14 23.44 -28.34
CA LYS A 678 -23.72 23.11 -28.14
C LYS A 678 -23.18 23.57 -26.78
N TRP A 679 -23.64 24.72 -26.28
CA TRP A 679 -23.31 25.17 -24.93
C TRP A 679 -24.03 24.37 -23.84
N LYS A 680 -25.29 23.97 -24.08
CA LYS A 680 -26.03 23.05 -23.18
C LYS A 680 -25.28 21.71 -23.05
N ASN A 681 -24.82 21.14 -24.17
CA ASN A 681 -24.02 19.92 -24.22
C ASN A 681 -22.69 20.06 -23.46
N LEU A 682 -21.98 21.17 -23.62
CA LEU A 682 -20.73 21.44 -22.87
C LEU A 682 -20.96 21.56 -21.35
N VAL A 683 -22.05 22.21 -20.93
CA VAL A 683 -22.42 22.32 -19.50
C VAL A 683 -22.80 20.96 -18.92
N ILE A 684 -23.49 20.09 -19.67
CA ILE A 684 -23.79 18.72 -19.24
C ILE A 684 -22.49 17.93 -19.00
N LEU A 685 -21.49 18.02 -19.89
CA LEU A 685 -20.18 17.37 -19.68
C LEU A 685 -19.49 17.89 -18.41
N PHE A 686 -19.49 19.20 -18.17
CA PHE A 686 -18.92 19.77 -16.94
C PHE A 686 -19.65 19.24 -15.67
N LEU A 687 -20.99 19.20 -15.69
CA LEU A 687 -21.79 18.67 -14.59
C LEU A 687 -21.53 17.16 -14.36
N MET A 688 -21.31 16.37 -15.41
CA MET A 688 -20.90 14.95 -15.29
C MET A 688 -19.49 14.82 -14.67
N ALA A 689 -18.54 15.67 -15.06
CA ALA A 689 -17.17 15.67 -14.52
C ALA A 689 -17.12 16.02 -13.02
N VAL A 690 -17.99 16.94 -12.58
CA VAL A 690 -18.19 17.24 -11.15
C VAL A 690 -18.97 16.10 -10.48
N GLY A 691 -20.03 15.58 -11.11
CA GLY A 691 -20.91 14.54 -10.59
C GLY A 691 -20.18 13.24 -10.25
N TYR A 692 -19.38 12.69 -11.16
CA TYR A 692 -18.58 11.48 -10.88
C TYR A 692 -17.60 11.71 -9.71
N ARG A 693 -16.99 12.90 -9.61
CA ARG A 693 -16.11 13.27 -8.50
C ARG A 693 -16.88 13.43 -7.18
N LEU A 694 -18.11 13.96 -7.20
CA LEU A 694 -18.99 14.02 -6.05
C LEU A 694 -19.38 12.61 -5.58
N VAL A 695 -19.68 11.67 -6.49
CA VAL A 695 -19.89 10.25 -6.17
C VAL A 695 -18.63 9.62 -5.55
N VAL A 696 -17.42 9.94 -6.06
CA VAL A 696 -16.15 9.52 -5.42
C VAL A 696 -15.99 10.11 -4.01
N PHE A 697 -16.28 11.40 -3.81
CA PHE A 697 -16.27 12.02 -2.48
C PHE A 697 -17.22 11.29 -1.54
N VAL A 698 -18.44 11.00 -1.98
CA VAL A 698 -19.47 10.29 -1.22
C VAL A 698 -19.04 8.84 -0.94
N LEU A 699 -18.44 8.11 -1.88
CA LEU A 699 -17.94 6.75 -1.67
C LEU A 699 -16.75 6.68 -0.73
N LEU A 700 -15.78 7.60 -0.86
CA LEU A 700 -14.65 7.70 0.05
C LEU A 700 -15.11 8.14 1.44
N GLN A 701 -15.96 9.17 1.53
CA GLN A 701 -16.60 9.57 2.78
C GLN A 701 -17.43 8.44 3.38
N PHE A 702 -18.21 7.64 2.65
CA PHE A 702 -18.95 6.51 3.23
C PHE A 702 -18.06 5.32 3.58
N ARG A 703 -16.93 5.10 2.91
CA ARG A 703 -15.94 4.07 3.32
C ARG A 703 -15.18 4.52 4.58
N VAL A 704 -14.83 5.80 4.70
CA VAL A 704 -14.22 6.40 5.91
C VAL A 704 -15.27 6.62 7.03
N ARG A 705 -16.54 6.89 6.71
CA ARG A 705 -17.65 7.09 7.67
C ARG A 705 -18.40 5.83 8.05
N LYS A 706 -18.27 4.70 7.32
CA LYS A 706 -18.47 3.38 7.93
C LYS A 706 -17.40 3.07 8.99
N ALA A 707 -16.37 3.92 9.11
CA ALA A 707 -15.45 4.04 10.25
C ALA A 707 -15.54 5.39 11.01
N LEU A 708 -16.67 6.14 10.95
CA LEU A 708 -16.90 7.36 11.76
C LEU A 708 -18.36 7.55 12.24
N PHE A 709 -19.37 7.29 11.41
CA PHE A 709 -20.77 7.65 11.68
C PHE A 709 -21.46 6.67 12.64
N SER A 710 -20.99 5.42 12.69
CA SER A 710 -21.35 4.42 13.73
C SER A 710 -21.10 4.97 15.15
N ARG A 711 -20.11 5.86 15.29
CA ARG A 711 -19.71 6.51 16.56
C ARG A 711 -20.73 7.53 17.08
N CYS A 712 -21.70 7.97 16.28
CA CYS A 712 -22.77 8.88 16.72
C CYS A 712 -24.05 8.14 17.12
N VAL A 713 -24.53 7.20 16.30
CA VAL A 713 -25.78 6.46 16.58
C VAL A 713 -25.69 5.66 17.88
N THR A 714 -24.52 5.09 18.18
CA THR A 714 -24.25 4.40 19.45
C THR A 714 -24.13 5.33 20.67
N ARG A 715 -24.13 6.66 20.48
CA ARG A 715 -24.15 7.66 21.56
C ARG A 715 -25.58 8.02 21.98
N CYS A 716 -26.49 8.22 21.02
CA CYS A 716 -27.90 8.51 21.31
C CYS A 716 -28.62 7.31 21.96
N SER A 717 -28.39 6.09 21.46
CA SER A 717 -28.98 4.85 21.99
C SER A 717 -28.58 4.50 23.44
N LYS A 718 -27.65 5.24 24.05
CA LYS A 718 -27.27 5.10 25.46
C LYS A 718 -27.92 6.13 26.39
N SER A 719 -28.67 7.10 25.87
CA SER A 719 -29.31 8.15 26.68
C SER A 719 -30.74 7.82 27.12
N THR A 720 -31.32 6.72 26.63
CA THR A 720 -32.76 6.38 26.79
C THR A 720 -33.03 5.18 27.68
N ASN A 721 -32.02 4.36 27.97
CA ASN A 721 -32.18 3.12 28.74
C ASN A 721 -31.49 3.25 30.10
N ASN A 722 -32.11 4.03 30.98
CA ASN A 722 -31.76 4.12 32.39
C ASN A 722 -33.06 3.97 33.21
N PRO A 723 -33.49 2.73 33.54
CA PRO A 723 -34.62 2.54 34.45
C PRO A 723 -34.27 3.12 35.83
N ARG A 724 -35.30 3.52 36.57
CA ARG A 724 -35.22 3.77 38.01
C ARG A 724 -35.30 2.45 38.77
#